data_AF-A0A2I0F3X1-F1
#
_entry.id   AF-A0A2I0F3X1-F1
#
_cell.length_a   1.000
_cell.length_b   1.000
_cell.length_c   1.000
_cell.angle_alpha   90.00
_cell.angle_beta   90.00
_cell.angle_gamma   90.00
#
_symmetry.space_group_name_H-M   'P 1'
#
loop_
_entity.id
_entity.type
_entity.pdbx_description
1 polymer ?
#
loop_
_entity_poly.entity_id
_entity_poly.type
_entity_poly.pdbx_seq_one_letter_code
_entity_poly.pdbx_strand_id
1 'polypeptide(L)'
;MLLNLSLIRLLFPRNKPLPLWQRLCHRCRQLRLPLLLCLSLSPGVSNALENITLQLKYLHQFQFAGYYAALEKGYYQDAGLDVAIIEGIDGSEPELNVLSGKAQYGIGSSSLMLSHSAGKPLVVLGVILQHSPYILLVPLQGATQGIHQIVGKRVMIAAQADELVAYLHKEAIPLESLQQLPHSFDPEDLIQGRVDVFSAYATNEPDYLDRAGFRYQTYSPRSAGIDFYGDNLFTSELEIEEHPERVEAFRQASIKGWKYALQHPEEIVDLILAKYSQRNSRAHLLYEARQIKPLIESVLVEVGYMNPGRWQHIANTYAKLGMLPPNYPFKNFLYEPRSPTNMFWWYVALFSLIVVILTISTAHFISRVKERKLSREQMEFKNTLLHTQQEASIDGLLAVNSDGRIISINQRFTDLWQLTPEAAALKTEAELLTKVLDKVSEPDVFTQRINKINQQHLLVNADEITFKDGRVFERYSAPMIADDGQYFGRLWSFRDITERKEADELIWKQANLDFLTGLPNRYMLHDSLSSELNKAERTGKSVAILFLDLDHFKEINDTLGHDVGDKLIQDTAKRLRRCVRETDTIARLGGDEFTVILGGLDEFHLVERITNKILNHISQPFQCGDEMVHISSSIGITIYPEDGIAVDTLLKNADQAMYAAKEQGRNRFQYFTSAMQENAIARRYMTNDLRKALAKDQFILFYQPIIELATGNIVKAEALIRWQHPERGLVSPLDFIAIAEETGMINDIGDWVFQQAVNQLSLWRQNHYSSFQMSINVSPVQFCANSDLHEWFECLNNLNLPGDALIVEITEGLLMEANHLVTDKLLALRDAGINVALDDFGTGYSSLSYLKRFDIDYLKIDQSFVRNLKPLSEDLILCEAIIVMAHKLGIKVIAEGVETQEQQQLLVGAGCDCAQGFLYSKAVPATEFELLLAVEKYA
;
A
#
# COMPACT_ATOMS: atom_id res chain seq x y z
N MET A 1 -43.37 -73.01 -19.59
CA MET A 1 -44.42 -73.03 -20.62
C MET A 1 -43.72 -72.92 -21.97
N LEU A 2 -43.60 -74.02 -22.72
CA LEU A 2 -44.60 -74.61 -23.63
C LEU A 2 -44.53 -74.03 -25.07
N LEU A 3 -43.83 -74.77 -25.93
CA LEU A 3 -44.17 -75.16 -27.31
C LEU A 3 -45.18 -74.33 -28.13
N ASN A 4 -44.76 -73.91 -29.33
CA ASN A 4 -45.36 -74.25 -30.64
C ASN A 4 -44.42 -73.74 -31.78
N LEU A 5 -44.08 -74.49 -32.84
CA LEU A 5 -44.90 -74.92 -34.00
C LEU A 5 -45.46 -73.70 -34.80
N SER A 6 -45.39 -73.60 -36.13
CA SER A 6 -44.88 -74.50 -37.20
C SER A 6 -44.98 -73.82 -38.60
N LEU A 7 -44.80 -74.61 -39.70
CA LEU A 7 -45.01 -74.33 -41.14
C LEU A 7 -43.83 -73.69 -41.94
N ILE A 8 -43.16 -74.36 -42.91
CA ILE A 8 -43.55 -74.89 -44.27
C ILE A 8 -43.19 -73.86 -45.38
N ARG A 9 -42.57 -74.16 -46.55
CA ARG A 9 -41.90 -75.35 -47.15
C ARG A 9 -41.06 -74.91 -48.38
N LEU A 10 -40.08 -75.74 -48.78
CA LEU A 10 -39.60 -76.10 -50.16
C LEU A 10 -39.55 -74.98 -51.26
N LEU A 11 -38.45 -74.82 -52.02
CA LEU A 11 -37.96 -75.79 -53.02
C LEU A 11 -36.48 -75.54 -53.44
N PHE A 12 -35.70 -76.62 -53.56
CA PHE A 12 -34.41 -76.69 -54.27
C PHE A 12 -34.58 -77.63 -55.47
N PRO A 13 -33.97 -77.34 -56.65
CA PRO A 13 -32.77 -78.08 -57.12
C PRO A 13 -31.82 -77.22 -57.99
N ARG A 14 -30.62 -77.63 -58.46
CA ARG A 14 -29.55 -78.60 -58.08
C ARG A 14 -28.34 -78.32 -59.01
N ASN A 15 -27.09 -78.34 -58.50
CA ASN A 15 -26.02 -79.23 -59.00
C ASN A 15 -24.70 -79.14 -58.19
N LYS A 16 -24.02 -80.28 -58.13
CA LYS A 16 -22.77 -80.65 -57.41
C LYS A 16 -21.72 -81.10 -58.49
N PRO A 17 -20.47 -81.60 -58.23
CA PRO A 17 -20.00 -82.21 -56.98
C PRO A 17 -18.49 -82.22 -56.55
N LEU A 18 -18.29 -82.55 -55.26
CA LEU A 18 -17.27 -83.45 -54.65
C LEU A 18 -15.82 -82.94 -54.37
N PRO A 19 -15.07 -83.57 -53.41
CA PRO A 19 -14.24 -82.82 -52.44
C PRO A 19 -12.86 -83.46 -52.12
N LEU A 20 -12.04 -82.77 -51.29
CA LEU A 20 -11.20 -83.35 -50.22
C LEU A 20 -10.22 -82.29 -49.67
N TRP A 21 -10.64 -81.44 -48.71
CA TRP A 21 -9.78 -80.67 -47.77
C TRP A 21 -10.69 -79.93 -46.75
N GLN A 22 -11.48 -80.66 -45.94
CA GLN A 22 -12.33 -80.07 -44.90
C GLN A 22 -12.33 -80.89 -43.59
N ARG A 23 -11.26 -80.74 -42.82
CA ARG A 23 -11.22 -80.99 -41.37
C ARG A 23 -10.42 -79.88 -40.68
N LEU A 24 -10.99 -78.68 -40.68
CA LEU A 24 -10.82 -77.58 -39.72
C LEU A 24 -11.65 -76.38 -40.23
N CYS A 25 -12.08 -75.50 -39.32
CA CYS A 25 -12.77 -74.23 -39.58
C CYS A 25 -14.13 -74.27 -40.34
N HIS A 26 -15.23 -74.42 -39.59
CA HIS A 26 -16.45 -73.64 -39.90
C HIS A 26 -17.31 -73.33 -38.66
N ARG A 27 -17.02 -72.20 -38.01
CA ARG A 27 -17.96 -71.42 -37.19
C ARG A 27 -17.79 -69.94 -37.58
N CYS A 28 -18.79 -69.12 -37.28
CA CYS A 28 -18.84 -67.67 -37.55
C CYS A 28 -18.96 -67.25 -39.02
N ARG A 29 -20.17 -67.39 -39.58
CA ARG A 29 -20.67 -66.49 -40.64
C ARG A 29 -22.18 -66.29 -40.56
N GLN A 30 -22.61 -65.41 -39.64
CA GLN A 30 -23.91 -64.73 -39.69
C GLN A 30 -23.66 -63.25 -39.44
N LEU A 31 -23.99 -62.42 -40.44
CA LEU A 31 -24.37 -61.00 -40.38
C LEU A 31 -24.31 -60.44 -41.81
N ARG A 32 -25.48 -60.32 -42.46
CA ARG A 32 -25.68 -59.61 -43.74
C ARG A 32 -27.16 -59.24 -43.89
N LEU A 33 -27.51 -58.03 -43.48
CA LEU A 33 -28.61 -57.16 -43.91
C LEU A 33 -28.64 -55.93 -42.97
N PRO A 34 -29.24 -54.79 -43.33
CA PRO A 34 -29.45 -54.20 -44.66
C PRO A 34 -28.75 -52.82 -44.80
N LEU A 35 -28.88 -52.18 -45.97
CA LEU A 35 -28.45 -50.79 -46.18
C LEU A 35 -29.49 -50.06 -47.07
N LEU A 36 -30.65 -49.72 -46.49
CA LEU A 36 -31.69 -48.87 -47.10
C LEU A 36 -32.85 -48.55 -46.13
N LEU A 37 -32.65 -47.59 -45.22
CA LEU A 37 -33.55 -46.47 -44.89
C LEU A 37 -32.88 -45.55 -43.86
N CYS A 38 -33.39 -44.32 -43.73
CA CYS A 38 -32.76 -43.13 -43.12
C CYS A 38 -31.56 -42.59 -43.93
N LEU A 39 -31.53 -41.39 -44.52
CA LEU A 39 -32.41 -40.20 -44.47
C LEU A 39 -32.65 -39.65 -43.05
N SER A 40 -32.03 -38.50 -42.75
CA SER A 40 -31.68 -38.01 -41.41
C SER A 40 -30.70 -38.95 -40.68
N LEU A 41 -29.63 -38.48 -40.03
CA LEU A 41 -29.34 -37.13 -39.53
C LEU A 41 -27.95 -36.64 -39.97
N SER A 42 -27.82 -35.32 -40.17
CA SER A 42 -26.54 -34.62 -40.11
C SER A 42 -25.92 -34.77 -38.71
N PRO A 43 -24.58 -34.77 -38.60
CA PRO A 43 -23.98 -33.59 -37.98
C PRO A 43 -22.68 -33.12 -38.68
N GLY A 44 -22.55 -31.88 -39.13
CA GLY A 44 -23.57 -30.82 -39.24
C GLY A 44 -24.08 -30.25 -37.91
N VAL A 45 -23.47 -30.64 -36.79
CA VAL A 45 -23.68 -30.00 -35.50
C VAL A 45 -22.54 -29.01 -35.35
N SER A 46 -22.86 -27.75 -35.68
CA SER A 46 -22.46 -26.67 -34.78
C SER A 46 -22.85 -27.17 -33.39
N ASN A 47 -21.88 -27.48 -32.52
CA ASN A 47 -22.21 -27.76 -31.12
C ASN A 47 -23.07 -26.57 -30.67
N ALA A 48 -24.31 -26.87 -30.27
CA ALA A 48 -25.13 -25.84 -29.66
C ALA A 48 -24.33 -25.35 -28.47
N LEU A 49 -24.05 -24.05 -28.42
CA LEU A 49 -23.28 -23.46 -27.34
C LEU A 49 -23.90 -23.91 -26.02
N GLU A 50 -23.06 -24.37 -25.08
CA GLU A 50 -23.59 -24.87 -23.83
C GLU A 50 -24.08 -23.69 -23.00
N ASN A 51 -25.40 -23.56 -22.89
CA ASN A 51 -26.05 -22.51 -22.10
C ASN A 51 -25.69 -22.68 -20.63
N ILE A 52 -24.93 -21.72 -20.11
CA ILE A 52 -24.52 -21.67 -18.71
C ILE A 52 -24.85 -20.31 -18.12
N THR A 53 -25.06 -20.29 -16.81
CA THR A 53 -25.40 -19.06 -16.07
C THR A 53 -24.32 -18.73 -15.05
N LEU A 54 -23.84 -17.48 -15.12
CA LEU A 54 -22.99 -16.84 -14.12
C LEU A 54 -23.84 -15.92 -13.25
N GLN A 55 -23.92 -16.22 -11.96
CA GLN A 55 -24.59 -15.38 -10.97
C GLN A 55 -23.60 -14.39 -10.35
N LEU A 56 -23.78 -13.10 -10.62
CA LEU A 56 -23.05 -12.02 -9.96
C LEU A 56 -23.52 -11.86 -8.51
N LYS A 57 -22.62 -11.32 -7.67
CA LYS A 57 -22.89 -10.98 -6.27
C LYS A 57 -23.73 -9.71 -6.14
N TYR A 58 -23.51 -8.74 -7.02
CA TYR A 58 -24.22 -7.46 -7.03
C TYR A 58 -24.68 -7.10 -8.45
N LEU A 59 -25.26 -5.90 -8.58
CA LEU A 59 -25.75 -5.32 -9.81
C LEU A 59 -24.60 -4.98 -10.78
N HIS A 60 -24.92 -4.75 -12.05
CA HIS A 60 -23.95 -4.49 -13.11
C HIS A 60 -23.12 -3.22 -12.85
N GLN A 61 -21.80 -3.42 -12.70
CA GLN A 61 -20.78 -2.40 -12.44
C GLN A 61 -19.38 -2.90 -12.90
N PHE A 62 -18.35 -2.06 -12.88
CA PHE A 62 -17.02 -2.39 -13.38
C PHE A 62 -16.31 -3.51 -12.58
N GLN A 63 -16.74 -3.78 -11.34
CA GLN A 63 -16.32 -4.94 -10.54
C GLN A 63 -16.49 -6.29 -11.26
N PHE A 64 -17.35 -6.35 -12.28
CA PHE A 64 -17.58 -7.56 -13.08
C PHE A 64 -17.11 -7.43 -14.54
N ALA A 65 -16.29 -6.41 -14.84
CA ALA A 65 -15.84 -6.03 -16.19
C ALA A 65 -15.23 -7.18 -17.00
N GLY A 66 -14.45 -8.07 -16.36
CA GLY A 66 -13.85 -9.21 -17.05
C GLY A 66 -14.86 -10.22 -17.62
N TYR A 67 -16.03 -10.36 -17.00
CA TYR A 67 -17.08 -11.27 -17.47
C TYR A 67 -17.83 -10.69 -18.69
N TYR A 68 -18.08 -9.38 -18.70
CA TYR A 68 -18.61 -8.69 -19.88
C TYR A 68 -17.61 -8.74 -21.04
N ALA A 69 -16.32 -8.49 -20.77
CA ALA A 69 -15.27 -8.62 -21.77
C ALA A 69 -15.17 -10.05 -22.33
N ALA A 70 -15.27 -11.09 -21.50
CA ALA A 70 -15.27 -12.49 -21.95
C ALA A 70 -16.47 -12.83 -22.86
N LEU A 71 -17.65 -12.29 -22.59
CA LEU A 71 -18.85 -12.49 -23.42
C LEU A 71 -18.74 -11.70 -24.73
N GLU A 72 -18.44 -10.42 -24.65
CA GLU A 72 -18.52 -9.46 -25.76
C GLU A 72 -17.31 -9.50 -26.70
N LYS A 73 -16.17 -10.03 -26.24
CA LYS A 73 -15.02 -10.37 -27.10
C LYS A 73 -15.11 -11.78 -27.67
N GLY A 74 -16.22 -12.49 -27.43
CA GLY A 74 -16.46 -13.83 -27.93
C GLY A 74 -15.64 -14.93 -27.25
N TYR A 75 -14.92 -14.66 -26.15
CA TYR A 75 -14.05 -15.64 -25.52
C TYR A 75 -14.82 -16.84 -24.93
N TYR A 76 -16.07 -16.65 -24.51
CA TYR A 76 -16.94 -17.76 -24.16
C TYR A 76 -17.42 -18.54 -25.39
N GLN A 77 -17.72 -17.88 -26.50
CA GLN A 77 -18.16 -18.52 -27.75
C GLN A 77 -17.02 -19.32 -28.41
N ASP A 78 -15.79 -18.77 -28.40
CA ASP A 78 -14.54 -19.47 -28.76
C ASP A 78 -14.35 -20.75 -27.94
N ALA A 79 -14.81 -20.74 -26.69
CA ALA A 79 -14.75 -21.85 -25.74
C ALA A 79 -15.97 -22.80 -25.83
N GLY A 80 -16.93 -22.54 -26.72
CA GLY A 80 -18.13 -23.37 -26.93
C GLY A 80 -19.29 -23.10 -25.95
N LEU A 81 -19.28 -21.98 -25.25
CA LEU A 81 -20.21 -21.63 -24.16
C LEU A 81 -21.09 -20.44 -24.55
N ASP A 82 -22.37 -20.47 -24.15
CA ASP A 82 -23.26 -19.30 -24.18
C ASP A 82 -23.57 -18.90 -22.74
N VAL A 83 -23.14 -17.70 -22.33
CA VAL A 83 -23.13 -17.30 -20.92
C VAL A 83 -24.16 -16.22 -20.66
N ALA A 84 -25.21 -16.60 -19.94
CA ALA A 84 -26.11 -15.65 -19.31
C ALA A 84 -25.47 -15.11 -18.02
N ILE A 85 -25.34 -13.78 -17.91
CA ILE A 85 -24.87 -13.12 -16.70
C ILE A 85 -26.09 -12.54 -15.99
N ILE A 86 -26.30 -12.90 -14.71
CA ILE A 86 -27.43 -12.47 -13.90
C ILE A 86 -26.93 -11.64 -12.72
N GLU A 87 -27.55 -10.49 -12.46
CA GLU A 87 -27.26 -9.61 -11.32
C GLU A 87 -27.63 -10.27 -9.97
N GLY A 88 -26.89 -9.94 -8.92
CA GLY A 88 -27.28 -10.17 -7.51
C GLY A 88 -27.69 -8.85 -6.84
N ILE A 89 -28.40 -8.93 -5.71
CA ILE A 89 -28.88 -7.75 -4.96
C ILE A 89 -28.17 -7.66 -3.61
N ASP A 90 -28.20 -8.71 -2.79
CA ASP A 90 -27.61 -8.72 -1.44
C ASP A 90 -26.31 -9.55 -1.32
N GLY A 91 -26.02 -10.35 -2.34
CA GLY A 91 -24.83 -11.17 -2.47
C GLY A 91 -24.99 -12.61 -1.98
N SER A 92 -26.11 -12.97 -1.34
CA SER A 92 -26.40 -14.33 -0.87
C SER A 92 -26.87 -15.28 -1.99
N GLU A 93 -27.36 -14.72 -3.10
CA GLU A 93 -27.95 -15.46 -4.22
C GLU A 93 -26.98 -16.35 -5.00
N PRO A 94 -25.70 -15.96 -5.28
CA PRO A 94 -24.69 -16.83 -5.90
C PRO A 94 -24.58 -18.21 -5.26
N GLU A 95 -24.42 -18.30 -3.94
CA GLU A 95 -24.27 -19.60 -3.27
C GLU A 95 -25.53 -20.46 -3.43
N LEU A 96 -26.70 -19.86 -3.25
CA LEU A 96 -28.00 -20.54 -3.34
C LEU A 96 -28.31 -21.00 -4.77
N ASN A 97 -28.02 -20.18 -5.78
CA ASN A 97 -28.29 -20.48 -7.18
C ASN A 97 -27.30 -21.52 -7.73
N VAL A 98 -26.03 -21.50 -7.32
CA VAL A 98 -25.06 -22.56 -7.67
C VAL A 98 -25.42 -23.89 -7.02
N LEU A 99 -25.72 -23.91 -5.71
CA LEU A 99 -26.09 -25.15 -5.00
C LEU A 99 -27.44 -25.74 -5.45
N SER A 100 -28.35 -24.93 -6.02
CA SER A 100 -29.61 -25.41 -6.58
C SER A 100 -29.57 -25.70 -8.08
N GLY A 101 -28.42 -25.55 -8.74
CA GLY A 101 -28.24 -25.78 -10.17
C GLY A 101 -28.93 -24.75 -11.08
N LYS A 102 -29.42 -23.63 -10.52
CA LYS A 102 -29.96 -22.50 -11.28
C LYS A 102 -28.87 -21.69 -11.98
N ALA A 103 -27.67 -21.70 -11.41
CA ALA A 103 -26.45 -21.18 -12.01
C ALA A 103 -25.35 -22.25 -11.96
N GLN A 104 -24.45 -22.25 -12.92
CA GLN A 104 -23.28 -23.15 -12.93
C GLN A 104 -22.09 -22.49 -12.22
N TYR A 105 -22.01 -21.16 -12.28
CA TYR A 105 -20.91 -20.38 -11.72
C TYR A 105 -21.43 -19.19 -10.91
N GLY A 106 -20.68 -18.80 -9.89
CA GLY A 106 -21.02 -17.67 -9.03
C GLY A 106 -19.81 -16.85 -8.61
N ILE A 107 -20.05 -15.62 -8.18
CA ILE A 107 -19.08 -14.74 -7.52
C ILE A 107 -19.39 -14.68 -6.02
N GLY A 108 -18.40 -14.95 -5.16
CA GLY A 108 -18.56 -14.94 -3.71
C GLY A 108 -17.33 -14.40 -2.97
N SER A 109 -17.46 -14.11 -1.68
CA SER A 109 -16.32 -13.68 -0.85
C SER A 109 -15.62 -14.88 -0.19
N SER A 110 -14.67 -14.61 0.69
CA SER A 110 -14.03 -15.63 1.55
C SER A 110 -15.02 -16.41 2.44
N SER A 111 -16.27 -15.93 2.60
CA SER A 111 -17.40 -16.62 3.24
C SER A 111 -17.64 -18.04 2.71
N LEU A 112 -17.29 -18.29 1.44
CA LEU A 112 -17.37 -19.60 0.79
C LEU A 112 -16.68 -20.71 1.61
N MET A 113 -15.63 -20.38 2.37
CA MET A 113 -14.93 -21.33 3.25
C MET A 113 -15.77 -21.71 4.48
N LEU A 114 -16.53 -20.77 5.06
CA LEU A 114 -17.47 -21.05 6.14
C LEU A 114 -18.60 -21.96 5.62
N SER A 115 -19.11 -21.63 4.44
CA SER A 115 -20.09 -22.44 3.71
C SER A 115 -19.59 -23.87 3.41
N HIS A 116 -18.34 -24.02 2.97
CA HIS A 116 -17.72 -25.33 2.77
C HIS A 116 -17.54 -26.11 4.10
N SER A 117 -17.14 -25.43 5.18
CA SER A 117 -17.08 -26.05 6.51
C SER A 117 -18.44 -26.46 7.08
N ALA A 118 -19.53 -25.83 6.62
CA ALA A 118 -20.90 -26.25 6.91
C ALA A 118 -21.38 -27.43 6.04
N GLY A 119 -20.51 -28.01 5.20
CA GLY A 119 -20.81 -29.16 4.35
C GLY A 119 -21.44 -28.83 2.99
N LYS A 120 -21.41 -27.55 2.55
CA LYS A 120 -21.81 -27.19 1.18
C LYS A 120 -20.69 -27.58 0.20
N PRO A 121 -20.96 -28.35 -0.87
CA PRO A 121 -19.95 -28.80 -1.84
C PRO A 121 -19.60 -27.69 -2.84
N LEU A 122 -18.93 -26.64 -2.36
CA LEU A 122 -18.49 -25.47 -3.13
C LEU A 122 -16.97 -25.49 -3.37
N VAL A 123 -16.55 -25.12 -4.57
CA VAL A 123 -15.13 -25.10 -4.99
C VAL A 123 -14.79 -23.76 -5.65
N VAL A 124 -13.71 -23.13 -5.17
CA VAL A 124 -13.17 -21.89 -5.75
C VAL A 124 -12.32 -22.21 -6.99
N LEU A 125 -12.66 -21.58 -8.11
CA LEU A 125 -12.00 -21.72 -9.41
C LEU A 125 -10.86 -20.71 -9.63
N GLY A 126 -10.96 -19.54 -8.99
CA GLY A 126 -9.93 -18.49 -9.05
C GLY A 126 -10.29 -17.25 -8.22
N VAL A 127 -9.27 -16.55 -7.74
CA VAL A 127 -9.43 -15.24 -7.07
C VAL A 127 -9.32 -14.14 -8.13
N ILE A 128 -10.31 -13.24 -8.17
CA ILE A 128 -10.27 -12.03 -9.00
C ILE A 128 -9.66 -10.88 -8.20
N LEU A 129 -10.30 -10.46 -7.10
CA LEU A 129 -9.78 -9.41 -6.24
C LEU A 129 -8.83 -10.02 -5.20
N GLN A 130 -7.54 -9.81 -5.41
CA GLN A 130 -6.48 -10.22 -4.47
C GLN A 130 -6.59 -9.50 -3.13
N HIS A 131 -7.15 -8.29 -3.07
CA HIS A 131 -7.48 -7.62 -1.82
C HIS A 131 -8.98 -7.34 -1.77
N SER A 132 -9.62 -7.69 -0.66
CA SER A 132 -11.04 -7.44 -0.51
C SER A 132 -11.33 -5.94 -0.34
N PRO A 133 -12.45 -5.41 -0.87
CA PRO A 133 -12.69 -3.97 -0.91
C PRO A 133 -13.45 -3.42 0.30
N TYR A 134 -13.88 -4.26 1.25
CA TYR A 134 -14.77 -3.78 2.32
C TYR A 134 -14.04 -2.80 3.25
N ILE A 135 -14.73 -1.71 3.53
CA ILE A 135 -14.34 -0.66 4.48
C ILE A 135 -15.55 -0.29 5.33
N LEU A 136 -15.30 0.32 6.49
CA LEU A 136 -16.32 1.05 7.25
C LEU A 136 -16.19 2.54 6.97
N LEU A 137 -17.31 3.17 6.65
CA LEU A 137 -17.45 4.62 6.49
C LEU A 137 -18.13 5.19 7.74
N VAL A 138 -17.52 6.22 8.33
CA VAL A 138 -18.02 6.92 9.53
C VAL A 138 -18.05 8.43 9.24
N PRO A 139 -19.11 9.18 9.55
CA PRO A 139 -19.15 10.63 9.35
C PRO A 139 -18.06 11.32 10.17
N LEU A 140 -17.38 12.30 9.59
CA LEU A 140 -16.29 13.02 10.26
C LEU A 140 -16.86 14.09 11.22
N GLN A 141 -16.99 13.75 12.50
CA GLN A 141 -17.49 14.64 13.56
C GLN A 141 -16.46 14.82 14.68
N GLY A 142 -15.84 16.00 14.77
CA GLY A 142 -15.02 16.39 15.92
C GLY A 142 -13.57 15.88 15.92
N ALA A 143 -12.90 16.06 17.07
CA ALA A 143 -11.44 16.05 17.21
C ALA A 143 -10.80 14.74 17.69
N THR A 144 -11.60 13.73 18.06
CA THR A 144 -11.09 12.40 18.46
C THR A 144 -11.33 11.39 17.34
N GLN A 145 -10.31 10.60 16.99
CA GLN A 145 -10.36 9.66 15.86
C GLN A 145 -9.98 8.24 16.29
N GLY A 146 -10.95 7.31 16.21
CA GLY A 146 -10.69 5.91 16.48
C GLY A 146 -11.91 5.01 16.28
N ILE A 147 -11.69 3.81 15.74
CA ILE A 147 -12.74 2.84 15.40
C ILE A 147 -13.65 2.48 16.60
N HIS A 148 -13.14 2.55 17.84
CA HIS A 148 -13.93 2.28 19.05
C HIS A 148 -15.13 3.22 19.28
N GLN A 149 -15.20 4.38 18.61
CA GLN A 149 -16.33 5.32 18.73
C GLN A 149 -17.65 4.79 18.17
N ILE A 150 -17.61 3.69 17.40
CA ILE A 150 -18.80 3.05 16.83
C ILE A 150 -19.58 2.21 17.87
N VAL A 151 -19.01 1.98 19.06
CA VAL A 151 -19.70 1.27 20.15
C VAL A 151 -21.00 2.00 20.51
N GLY A 152 -22.11 1.27 20.56
CA GLY A 152 -23.45 1.80 20.79
C GLY A 152 -24.09 2.53 19.60
N LYS A 153 -23.41 2.66 18.46
CA LYS A 153 -23.92 3.36 17.27
C LYS A 153 -24.76 2.45 16.37
N ARG A 154 -25.55 3.07 15.48
CA ARG A 154 -26.28 2.38 14.41
C ARG A 154 -25.32 1.99 13.31
N VAL A 155 -25.12 0.69 13.10
CA VAL A 155 -24.17 0.15 12.12
C VAL A 155 -24.91 -0.69 11.09
N MET A 156 -24.68 -0.43 9.81
CA MET A 156 -25.06 -1.32 8.72
C MET A 156 -23.83 -2.10 8.26
N ILE A 157 -23.84 -3.41 8.45
CA ILE A 157 -22.81 -4.33 7.93
C ILE A 157 -23.46 -5.28 6.94
N ALA A 158 -22.94 -5.34 5.71
CA ALA A 158 -23.42 -6.25 4.68
C ALA A 158 -23.15 -7.72 5.07
N ALA A 159 -24.09 -8.62 4.75
CA ALA A 159 -24.08 -10.02 5.23
C ALA A 159 -22.88 -10.88 4.79
N GLN A 160 -22.07 -10.42 3.82
CA GLN A 160 -20.86 -11.08 3.34
C GLN A 160 -19.56 -10.32 3.64
N ALA A 161 -19.61 -9.33 4.52
CA ALA A 161 -18.48 -8.53 4.96
C ALA A 161 -17.79 -9.16 6.20
N ASP A 162 -17.56 -10.48 6.18
CA ASP A 162 -17.01 -11.21 7.33
C ASP A 162 -15.64 -10.69 7.80
N GLU A 163 -14.87 -10.06 6.90
CA GLU A 163 -13.61 -9.41 7.26
C GLU A 163 -13.80 -8.14 8.09
N LEU A 164 -14.93 -7.43 7.94
CA LEU A 164 -15.29 -6.32 8.83
C LEU A 164 -15.65 -6.87 10.21
N VAL A 165 -16.36 -7.99 10.29
CA VAL A 165 -16.64 -8.66 11.57
C VAL A 165 -15.34 -9.15 12.22
N ALA A 166 -14.42 -9.73 11.44
CA ALA A 166 -13.10 -10.13 11.89
C ALA A 166 -12.27 -8.93 12.39
N TYR A 167 -12.36 -7.78 11.71
CA TYR A 167 -11.71 -6.53 12.08
C TYR A 167 -12.26 -5.99 13.40
N LEU A 168 -13.58 -5.88 13.54
CA LEU A 168 -14.24 -5.45 14.77
C LEU A 168 -13.85 -6.34 15.96
N HIS A 169 -13.87 -7.66 15.79
CA HIS A 169 -13.42 -8.58 16.84
C HIS A 169 -11.91 -8.43 17.15
N LYS A 170 -11.06 -8.16 16.15
CA LYS A 170 -9.62 -7.92 16.37
C LYS A 170 -9.34 -6.64 17.14
N GLU A 171 -10.14 -5.60 16.91
CA GLU A 171 -10.17 -4.35 17.67
C GLU A 171 -10.99 -4.48 18.98
N ALA A 172 -11.34 -5.69 19.42
CA ALA A 172 -12.11 -5.96 20.64
C ALA A 172 -13.47 -5.22 20.74
N ILE A 173 -14.12 -4.97 19.60
CA ILE A 173 -15.48 -4.41 19.49
C ILE A 173 -16.46 -5.59 19.25
N PRO A 174 -17.18 -6.06 20.27
CA PRO A 174 -18.14 -7.15 20.09
C PRO A 174 -19.36 -6.67 19.30
N LEU A 175 -19.85 -7.48 18.36
CA LEU A 175 -21.02 -7.18 17.53
C LEU A 175 -22.30 -6.88 18.33
N GLU A 176 -22.41 -7.42 19.55
CA GLU A 176 -23.51 -7.18 20.50
C GLU A 176 -23.51 -5.75 21.07
N SER A 177 -22.37 -5.05 21.03
CA SER A 177 -22.26 -3.66 21.46
C SER A 177 -22.69 -2.65 20.38
N LEU A 178 -23.10 -3.13 19.20
CA LEU A 178 -23.49 -2.31 18.05
C LEU A 178 -25.00 -2.41 17.81
N GLN A 179 -25.66 -1.29 17.50
CA GLN A 179 -27.04 -1.32 17.05
C GLN A 179 -27.07 -1.70 15.56
N GLN A 180 -27.03 -2.99 15.27
CA GLN A 180 -27.05 -3.50 13.90
C GLN A 180 -28.38 -3.21 13.22
N LEU A 181 -28.33 -2.57 12.05
CA LEU A 181 -29.46 -2.34 11.16
C LEU A 181 -29.31 -3.20 9.88
N PRO A 182 -30.42 -3.61 9.24
CA PRO A 182 -30.37 -4.21 7.91
C PRO A 182 -29.66 -3.27 6.93
N HIS A 183 -28.71 -3.80 6.16
CA HIS A 183 -27.96 -3.00 5.18
C HIS A 183 -28.86 -2.60 4.02
N SER A 184 -28.95 -1.29 3.75
CA SER A 184 -29.80 -0.71 2.70
C SER A 184 -29.15 -0.66 1.32
N PHE A 185 -27.81 -0.76 1.27
CA PHE A 185 -26.98 -0.49 0.09
C PHE A 185 -27.14 0.92 -0.50
N ASP A 186 -27.69 1.87 0.26
CA ASP A 186 -27.86 3.28 -0.13
C ASP A 186 -26.96 4.20 0.72
N PRO A 187 -25.89 4.81 0.16
CA PRO A 187 -25.00 5.71 0.92
C PRO A 187 -25.70 6.99 1.40
N GLU A 188 -26.88 7.32 0.86
CA GLU A 188 -27.72 8.43 1.35
C GLU A 188 -28.17 8.22 2.81
N ASP A 189 -28.20 6.98 3.32
CA ASP A 189 -28.45 6.69 4.74
C ASP A 189 -27.42 7.35 5.65
N LEU A 190 -26.16 7.44 5.21
CA LEU A 190 -25.07 8.06 5.95
C LEU A 190 -25.17 9.58 5.89
N ILE A 191 -25.52 10.13 4.71
CA ILE A 191 -25.71 11.56 4.47
C ILE A 191 -26.87 12.10 5.31
N GLN A 192 -28.00 11.39 5.35
CA GLN A 192 -29.19 11.77 6.10
C GLN A 192 -29.15 11.41 7.60
N GLY A 193 -28.05 10.82 8.08
CA GLY A 193 -27.92 10.38 9.47
C GLY A 193 -28.92 9.30 9.89
N ARG A 194 -29.41 8.49 8.93
CA ARG A 194 -30.26 7.30 9.19
C ARG A 194 -29.43 6.16 9.80
N VAL A 195 -28.14 6.13 9.49
CA VAL A 195 -27.12 5.25 10.08
C VAL A 195 -25.91 6.08 10.52
N ASP A 196 -25.14 5.58 11.50
CA ASP A 196 -23.92 6.25 11.99
C ASP A 196 -22.64 5.65 11.40
N VAL A 197 -22.69 4.39 10.94
CA VAL A 197 -21.57 3.65 10.35
C VAL A 197 -22.07 2.74 9.24
N PHE A 198 -21.44 2.80 8.08
CA PHE A 198 -21.88 2.09 6.88
C PHE A 198 -20.76 1.23 6.31
N SER A 199 -20.97 -0.08 6.12
CA SER A 199 -20.04 -0.92 5.38
C SER A 199 -20.14 -0.65 3.88
N ALA A 200 -19.02 -0.35 3.24
CA ALA A 200 -18.93 0.02 1.84
C ALA A 200 -17.83 -0.76 1.11
N TYR A 201 -17.85 -0.71 -0.21
CA TYR A 201 -16.74 -1.06 -1.08
C TYR A 201 -15.90 0.19 -1.34
N ALA A 202 -14.59 0.11 -1.11
CA ALA A 202 -13.64 1.20 -1.42
C ALA A 202 -13.64 1.62 -2.90
N THR A 203 -14.25 0.82 -3.78
CA THR A 203 -14.38 1.05 -5.22
C THR A 203 -15.66 1.80 -5.63
N ASN A 204 -16.65 1.94 -4.74
CA ASN A 204 -18.01 2.35 -5.10
C ASN A 204 -18.51 3.57 -4.28
N GLU A 205 -18.94 3.38 -3.03
CA GLU A 205 -19.63 4.41 -2.24
C GLU A 205 -18.80 5.69 -1.97
N PRO A 206 -17.47 5.65 -1.79
CA PRO A 206 -16.66 6.85 -1.65
C PRO A 206 -16.87 7.91 -2.75
N ASP A 207 -16.99 7.52 -4.03
CA ASP A 207 -17.23 8.49 -5.13
C ASP A 207 -18.61 9.16 -5.06
N TYR A 208 -19.61 8.50 -4.47
CA TYR A 208 -20.91 9.12 -4.20
C TYR A 208 -20.81 10.16 -3.09
N LEU A 209 -20.14 9.82 -1.97
CA LEU A 209 -19.97 10.73 -0.84
C LEU A 209 -19.08 11.93 -1.18
N ASP A 210 -17.97 11.72 -1.90
CA ASP A 210 -17.06 12.77 -2.36
C ASP A 210 -17.79 13.77 -3.28
N ARG A 211 -18.63 13.28 -4.19
CA ARG A 211 -19.45 14.13 -5.08
C ARG A 211 -20.58 14.87 -4.35
N ALA A 212 -21.09 14.30 -3.26
CA ALA A 212 -22.01 14.98 -2.36
C ALA A 212 -21.32 16.00 -1.43
N GLY A 213 -19.98 16.06 -1.43
CA GLY A 213 -19.19 16.88 -0.49
C GLY A 213 -19.28 16.40 0.96
N PHE A 214 -19.71 15.15 1.19
CA PHE A 214 -19.89 14.60 2.52
C PHE A 214 -18.54 14.17 3.11
N ARG A 215 -18.22 14.63 4.33
CA ARG A 215 -16.94 14.31 4.98
C ARG A 215 -17.07 13.05 5.84
N TYR A 216 -16.26 12.05 5.54
CA TYR A 216 -16.21 10.77 6.24
C TYR A 216 -14.77 10.36 6.54
N GLN A 217 -14.63 9.37 7.43
CA GLN A 217 -13.41 8.63 7.72
C GLN A 217 -13.58 7.18 7.29
N THR A 218 -12.53 6.60 6.70
CA THR A 218 -12.48 5.20 6.27
C THR A 218 -11.72 4.35 7.28
N TYR A 219 -12.25 3.16 7.60
CA TYR A 219 -11.52 2.15 8.36
C TYR A 219 -11.46 0.85 7.54
N SER A 220 -10.25 0.32 7.34
CA SER A 220 -9.99 -0.85 6.50
C SER A 220 -9.42 -2.01 7.33
N PRO A 221 -9.96 -3.24 7.21
CA PRO A 221 -9.40 -4.43 7.86
C PRO A 221 -7.91 -4.64 7.59
N ARG A 222 -7.44 -4.26 6.41
CA ARG A 222 -6.03 -4.38 6.00
C ARG A 222 -5.09 -3.59 6.90
N SER A 223 -5.52 -2.43 7.41
CA SER A 223 -4.74 -1.59 8.34
C SER A 223 -4.49 -2.30 9.67
N ALA A 224 -5.39 -3.19 10.08
CA ALA A 224 -5.21 -4.08 11.23
C ALA A 224 -4.56 -5.42 10.85
N GLY A 225 -4.11 -5.63 9.61
CA GLY A 225 -3.55 -6.90 9.14
C GLY A 225 -4.58 -8.02 9.05
N ILE A 226 -5.78 -7.71 8.56
CA ILE A 226 -6.76 -8.68 8.05
C ILE A 226 -6.89 -8.41 6.56
N ASP A 227 -6.43 -9.35 5.74
CA ASP A 227 -6.31 -9.15 4.30
C ASP A 227 -6.88 -10.37 3.55
N PHE A 228 -8.21 -10.42 3.46
CA PHE A 228 -8.92 -11.51 2.79
C PHE A 228 -9.01 -11.27 1.28
N TYR A 229 -9.32 -12.34 0.53
CA TYR A 229 -9.68 -12.23 -0.88
C TYR A 229 -11.08 -11.62 -1.02
N GLY A 230 -11.25 -10.71 -1.99
CA GLY A 230 -12.52 -10.09 -2.32
C GLY A 230 -13.40 -11.02 -3.14
N ASP A 231 -13.50 -10.78 -4.45
CA ASP A 231 -14.30 -11.62 -5.33
C ASP A 231 -13.55 -12.89 -5.74
N ASN A 232 -14.20 -14.02 -5.46
CA ASN A 232 -13.76 -15.37 -5.78
C ASN A 232 -14.76 -15.97 -6.77
N LEU A 233 -14.26 -16.42 -7.92
CA LEU A 233 -15.05 -17.20 -8.86
C LEU A 233 -15.18 -18.64 -8.35
N PHE A 234 -16.39 -19.17 -8.26
CA PHE A 234 -16.64 -20.50 -7.71
C PHE A 234 -17.72 -21.28 -8.48
N THR A 235 -17.79 -22.60 -8.20
CA THR A 235 -18.81 -23.53 -8.70
C THR A 235 -19.10 -24.62 -7.64
N SER A 236 -19.87 -25.64 -8.00
CA SER A 236 -20.12 -26.82 -7.16
C SER A 236 -19.14 -27.97 -7.46
N GLU A 237 -18.94 -28.87 -6.49
CA GLU A 237 -18.18 -30.12 -6.74
C GLU A 237 -18.82 -30.96 -7.86
N LEU A 238 -20.16 -30.96 -7.94
CA LEU A 238 -20.91 -31.69 -8.97
C LEU A 238 -20.58 -31.20 -10.39
N GLU A 239 -20.47 -29.89 -10.62
CA GLU A 239 -20.12 -29.33 -11.93
C GLU A 239 -18.69 -29.73 -12.35
N ILE A 240 -17.77 -29.90 -11.39
CA ILE A 240 -16.39 -30.37 -11.63
C ILE A 240 -16.35 -31.87 -11.93
N GLU A 241 -17.24 -32.66 -11.32
CA GLU A 241 -17.34 -34.11 -11.57
C GLU A 241 -18.02 -34.41 -12.91
N GLU A 242 -19.16 -33.77 -13.21
CA GLU A 242 -19.96 -34.01 -14.42
C GLU A 242 -19.41 -33.28 -15.65
N HIS A 243 -18.85 -32.07 -15.48
CA HIS A 243 -18.48 -31.17 -16.58
C HIS A 243 -17.06 -30.55 -16.44
N PRO A 244 -16.00 -31.33 -16.18
CA PRO A 244 -14.64 -30.82 -15.92
C PRO A 244 -14.04 -29.99 -17.07
N GLU A 245 -14.36 -30.32 -18.33
CA GLU A 245 -13.87 -29.58 -19.50
C GLU A 245 -14.54 -28.21 -19.62
N ARG A 246 -15.84 -28.13 -19.33
CA ARG A 246 -16.61 -26.88 -19.29
C ARG A 246 -16.10 -25.95 -18.19
N VAL A 247 -15.82 -26.49 -16.99
CA VAL A 247 -15.27 -25.70 -15.87
C VAL A 247 -13.96 -25.03 -16.25
N GLU A 248 -13.01 -25.78 -16.85
CA GLU A 248 -11.73 -25.19 -17.26
C GLU A 248 -11.91 -24.21 -18.44
N ALA A 249 -12.76 -24.54 -19.43
CA ALA A 249 -13.07 -23.66 -20.55
C ALA A 249 -13.66 -22.31 -20.08
N PHE A 250 -14.64 -22.35 -19.18
CA PHE A 250 -15.27 -21.17 -18.59
C PHE A 250 -14.27 -20.35 -17.75
N ARG A 251 -13.46 -21.02 -16.93
CA ARG A 251 -12.41 -20.40 -16.11
C ARG A 251 -11.38 -19.67 -16.98
N GLN A 252 -10.85 -20.32 -18.02
CA GLN A 252 -9.88 -19.72 -18.94
C GLN A 252 -10.46 -18.55 -19.73
N ALA A 253 -11.69 -18.67 -20.25
CA ALA A 253 -12.37 -17.57 -20.94
C ALA A 253 -12.60 -16.36 -20.01
N SER A 254 -13.01 -16.60 -18.76
CA SER A 254 -13.19 -15.56 -17.74
C SER A 254 -11.88 -14.84 -17.38
N ILE A 255 -10.78 -15.58 -17.21
CA ILE A 255 -9.45 -14.99 -16.93
C ILE A 255 -8.96 -14.18 -18.14
N LYS A 256 -9.18 -14.66 -19.37
CA LYS A 256 -8.86 -13.92 -20.61
C LYS A 256 -9.65 -12.63 -20.72
N GLY A 257 -10.94 -12.65 -20.36
CA GLY A 257 -11.79 -11.46 -20.28
C GLY A 257 -11.32 -10.45 -19.24
N TRP A 258 -10.93 -10.90 -18.05
CA TRP A 258 -10.33 -10.03 -17.03
C TRP A 258 -9.01 -9.39 -17.48
N LYS A 259 -8.13 -10.15 -18.13
CA LYS A 259 -6.89 -9.62 -18.72
C LYS A 259 -7.19 -8.53 -19.77
N TYR A 260 -8.22 -8.71 -20.59
CA TYR A 260 -8.67 -7.69 -21.55
C TYR A 260 -9.25 -6.45 -20.86
N ALA A 261 -10.14 -6.62 -19.87
CA ALA A 261 -10.83 -5.52 -19.20
C ALA A 261 -9.88 -4.57 -18.46
N LEU A 262 -8.78 -5.08 -17.90
CA LEU A 262 -7.74 -4.27 -17.25
C LEU A 262 -6.86 -3.50 -18.25
N GLN A 263 -6.70 -4.01 -19.47
CA GLN A 263 -5.96 -3.36 -20.55
C GLN A 263 -6.81 -2.31 -21.29
N HIS A 264 -8.13 -2.50 -21.33
CA HIS A 264 -9.08 -1.66 -22.08
C HIS A 264 -10.22 -1.12 -21.19
N PRO A 265 -9.94 -0.44 -20.06
CA PRO A 265 -10.98 -0.07 -19.10
C PRO A 265 -12.01 0.90 -19.68
N GLU A 266 -11.60 1.90 -20.47
CA GLU A 266 -12.55 2.84 -21.10
C GLU A 266 -13.54 2.15 -22.03
N GLU A 267 -13.07 1.18 -22.83
CA GLU A 267 -13.92 0.42 -23.74
C GLU A 267 -14.97 -0.39 -22.97
N ILE A 268 -14.58 -1.02 -21.86
CA ILE A 268 -15.51 -1.81 -21.04
C ILE A 268 -16.46 -0.92 -20.24
N VAL A 269 -16.06 0.30 -19.83
CA VAL A 269 -16.99 1.29 -19.28
C VAL A 269 -18.07 1.65 -20.30
N ASP A 270 -17.68 1.96 -21.55
CA ASP A 270 -18.64 2.33 -22.59
C ASP A 270 -19.54 1.14 -23.00
N LEU A 271 -19.00 -0.09 -22.97
CA LEU A 271 -19.76 -1.33 -23.12
C LEU A 271 -20.83 -1.52 -22.02
N ILE A 272 -20.46 -1.30 -20.75
CA ILE A 272 -21.38 -1.40 -19.60
C ILE A 272 -22.55 -0.42 -19.77
N LEU A 273 -22.26 0.84 -20.11
CA LEU A 273 -23.26 1.88 -20.34
C LEU A 273 -24.19 1.59 -21.54
N ALA A 274 -23.65 0.95 -22.58
CA ALA A 274 -24.39 0.65 -23.80
C ALA A 274 -25.30 -0.59 -23.68
N LYS A 275 -24.90 -1.60 -22.88
CA LYS A 275 -25.54 -2.93 -22.89
C LYS A 275 -26.07 -3.44 -21.55
N TYR A 276 -25.49 -3.01 -20.42
CA TYR A 276 -25.73 -3.65 -19.12
C TYR A 276 -26.43 -2.74 -18.11
N SER A 277 -25.92 -1.52 -17.87
CA SER A 277 -26.51 -0.60 -16.89
C SER A 277 -26.15 0.86 -17.14
N GLN A 278 -27.14 1.73 -16.95
CA GLN A 278 -26.99 3.20 -17.00
C GLN A 278 -27.16 3.86 -15.62
N ARG A 279 -27.22 3.08 -14.53
CA ARG A 279 -27.36 3.61 -13.16
C ARG A 279 -26.17 4.51 -12.79
N ASN A 280 -24.96 4.06 -13.12
CA ASN A 280 -23.71 4.72 -12.79
C ASN A 280 -23.25 5.58 -13.98
N SER A 281 -22.70 6.77 -13.76
CA SER A 281 -22.18 7.61 -14.85
C SER A 281 -20.84 7.09 -15.38
N ARG A 282 -20.45 7.45 -16.63
CA ARG A 282 -19.12 7.12 -17.19
C ARG A 282 -17.98 7.48 -16.25
N ALA A 283 -18.07 8.66 -15.62
CA ALA A 283 -17.07 9.12 -14.65
C ALA A 283 -17.00 8.25 -13.38
N HIS A 284 -18.14 7.72 -12.91
CA HIS A 284 -18.17 6.79 -11.77
C HIS A 284 -17.57 5.42 -12.15
N LEU A 285 -17.96 4.85 -13.30
CA LEU A 285 -17.39 3.57 -13.75
C LEU A 285 -15.87 3.67 -14.03
N LEU A 286 -15.37 4.83 -14.45
CA LEU A 286 -13.93 5.13 -14.57
C LEU A 286 -13.23 5.39 -13.22
N TYR A 287 -13.97 5.81 -12.19
CA TYR A 287 -13.46 5.82 -10.82
C TYR A 287 -13.31 4.38 -10.33
N GLU A 288 -14.37 3.58 -10.47
CA GLU A 288 -14.43 2.17 -10.07
C GLU A 288 -13.29 1.36 -10.73
N ALA A 289 -13.08 1.52 -12.04
CA ALA A 289 -11.97 0.91 -12.77
C ALA A 289 -10.58 1.25 -12.22
N ARG A 290 -10.37 2.50 -11.76
CA ARG A 290 -9.11 2.94 -11.15
C ARG A 290 -8.92 2.35 -9.74
N GLN A 291 -9.98 2.23 -8.94
CA GLN A 291 -9.92 1.67 -7.60
C GLN A 291 -9.82 0.14 -7.57
N ILE A 292 -10.41 -0.55 -8.56
CA ILE A 292 -10.33 -2.01 -8.69
C ILE A 292 -8.90 -2.45 -9.05
N LYS A 293 -8.18 -1.67 -9.86
CA LYS A 293 -6.83 -2.02 -10.33
C LYS A 293 -5.87 -2.42 -9.19
N PRO A 294 -5.63 -1.63 -8.12
CA PRO A 294 -4.78 -2.04 -6.99
C PRO A 294 -5.36 -3.16 -6.10
N LEU A 295 -6.62 -3.56 -6.29
CA LEU A 295 -7.21 -4.70 -5.60
C LEU A 295 -7.03 -6.02 -6.38
N ILE A 296 -6.74 -5.94 -7.69
CA ILE A 296 -6.40 -7.09 -8.54
C ILE A 296 -4.88 -7.20 -8.71
N GLU A 297 -4.23 -6.10 -9.09
CA GLU A 297 -2.80 -6.06 -9.39
C GLU A 297 -1.96 -5.84 -8.13
N SER A 298 -1.48 -6.96 -7.57
CA SER A 298 -0.11 -6.97 -7.05
C SER A 298 0.80 -7.49 -8.16
N VAL A 299 1.94 -6.83 -8.39
CA VAL A 299 2.84 -7.00 -9.57
C VAL A 299 3.40 -8.42 -9.76
N LEU A 300 3.09 -9.36 -8.87
CA LEU A 300 3.66 -10.71 -8.78
C LEU A 300 2.65 -11.85 -8.99
N VAL A 301 1.36 -11.56 -9.20
CA VAL A 301 0.29 -12.59 -9.16
C VAL A 301 -0.65 -12.48 -10.37
N GLU A 302 -0.84 -13.59 -11.10
CA GLU A 302 -1.80 -13.64 -12.22
C GLU A 302 -3.27 -13.60 -11.74
N VAL A 303 -4.14 -12.93 -12.51
CA VAL A 303 -5.60 -12.94 -12.26
C VAL A 303 -6.13 -14.38 -12.30
N GLY A 304 -6.90 -14.77 -11.28
CA GLY A 304 -7.38 -16.14 -11.10
C GLY A 304 -6.43 -17.05 -10.32
N TYR A 305 -5.21 -16.60 -9.98
CA TYR A 305 -4.29 -17.37 -9.13
C TYR A 305 -4.81 -17.47 -7.69
N MET A 306 -4.63 -18.64 -7.08
CA MET A 306 -5.03 -18.94 -5.71
C MET A 306 -3.81 -19.41 -4.91
N ASN A 307 -3.42 -18.66 -3.88
CA ASN A 307 -2.35 -19.10 -2.97
C ASN A 307 -2.95 -19.98 -1.84
N PRO A 308 -2.61 -21.28 -1.73
CA PRO A 308 -3.14 -22.15 -0.69
C PRO A 308 -2.70 -21.73 0.73
N GLY A 309 -1.48 -21.21 0.87
CA GLY A 309 -0.97 -20.70 2.15
C GLY A 309 -1.75 -19.47 2.65
N ARG A 310 -2.22 -18.62 1.74
CA ARG A 310 -3.10 -17.48 2.08
C ARG A 310 -4.52 -17.94 2.43
N TRP A 311 -5.06 -18.94 1.73
CA TRP A 311 -6.32 -19.58 2.15
C TRP A 311 -6.20 -20.22 3.55
N GLN A 312 -5.07 -20.85 3.88
CA GLN A 312 -4.80 -21.32 5.25
C GLN A 312 -4.71 -20.17 6.26
N HIS A 313 -4.17 -19.00 5.89
CA HIS A 313 -4.15 -17.83 6.77
C HIS A 313 -5.57 -17.30 7.05
N ILE A 314 -6.44 -17.26 6.02
CA ILE A 314 -7.87 -16.92 6.16
C ILE A 314 -8.56 -17.93 7.08
N ALA A 315 -8.38 -19.24 6.85
CA ALA A 315 -8.90 -20.31 7.70
C ALA A 315 -8.46 -20.16 9.17
N ASN A 316 -7.17 -19.88 9.40
CA ASN A 316 -6.62 -19.66 10.73
C ASN A 316 -7.14 -18.39 11.40
N THR A 317 -7.56 -17.39 10.63
CA THR A 317 -8.17 -16.16 11.14
C THR A 317 -9.60 -16.42 11.57
N TYR A 318 -10.42 -17.06 10.74
CA TYR A 318 -11.76 -17.54 11.13
C TYR A 318 -11.72 -18.50 12.34
N ALA A 319 -10.70 -19.35 12.45
CA ALA A 319 -10.54 -20.24 13.60
C ALA A 319 -10.24 -19.50 14.91
N LYS A 320 -9.46 -18.41 14.86
CA LYS A 320 -9.23 -17.53 16.03
C LYS A 320 -10.50 -16.81 16.49
N LEU A 321 -11.44 -16.59 15.58
CA LEU A 321 -12.75 -15.96 15.81
C LEU A 321 -13.84 -16.97 16.22
N GLY A 322 -13.49 -18.25 16.37
CA GLY A 322 -14.45 -19.32 16.68
C GLY A 322 -15.40 -19.71 15.53
N MET A 323 -15.20 -19.14 14.33
CA MET A 323 -16.04 -19.39 13.14
C MET A 323 -15.65 -20.68 12.39
N LEU A 324 -14.43 -21.17 12.59
CA LEU A 324 -13.94 -22.46 12.07
C LEU A 324 -13.24 -23.27 13.17
N PRO A 325 -13.14 -24.60 13.04
CA PRO A 325 -12.31 -25.40 13.94
C PRO A 325 -10.81 -25.06 13.74
N PRO A 326 -9.99 -25.16 14.80
CA PRO A 326 -8.54 -25.01 14.69
C PRO A 326 -7.95 -25.99 13.66
N ASN A 327 -7.00 -25.53 12.84
CA ASN A 327 -6.36 -26.30 11.77
C ASN A 327 -7.34 -26.90 10.74
N TYR A 328 -8.43 -26.19 10.41
CA TYR A 328 -9.41 -26.63 9.40
C TYR A 328 -8.73 -27.01 8.06
N PRO A 329 -8.82 -28.28 7.61
CA PRO A 329 -8.26 -28.72 6.34
C PRO A 329 -9.28 -28.54 5.22
N PHE A 330 -9.18 -27.46 4.45
CA PHE A 330 -10.04 -27.11 3.31
C PHE A 330 -9.78 -27.98 2.06
N LYS A 331 -9.68 -29.30 2.22
CA LYS A 331 -9.43 -30.23 1.12
C LYS A 331 -10.62 -30.22 0.15
N ASN A 332 -10.33 -30.23 -1.15
CA ASN A 332 -11.30 -30.08 -2.26
C ASN A 332 -11.93 -28.68 -2.42
N PHE A 333 -11.68 -27.73 -1.51
CA PHE A 333 -12.21 -26.36 -1.62
C PHE A 333 -11.59 -25.53 -2.77
N LEU A 334 -10.35 -25.85 -3.16
CA LEU A 334 -9.64 -25.16 -4.24
C LEU A 334 -9.58 -26.05 -5.49
N TYR A 335 -9.88 -25.46 -6.65
CA TYR A 335 -9.77 -26.14 -7.94
C TYR A 335 -8.30 -26.36 -8.33
N GLU A 336 -7.94 -27.62 -8.55
CA GLU A 336 -6.66 -28.03 -9.13
C GLU A 336 -6.86 -28.42 -10.60
N PRO A 337 -6.23 -27.73 -11.58
CA PRO A 337 -6.37 -28.09 -12.99
C PRO A 337 -5.76 -29.47 -13.26
N ARG A 338 -6.50 -30.33 -13.97
CA ARG A 338 -6.04 -31.69 -14.29
C ARG A 338 -4.78 -31.66 -15.17
N SER A 339 -3.66 -32.13 -14.63
CA SER A 339 -2.42 -32.36 -15.40
C SER A 339 -2.69 -33.19 -16.65
N PRO A 340 -2.36 -32.72 -17.86
CA PRO A 340 -2.70 -33.41 -19.10
C PRO A 340 -1.72 -34.56 -19.38
N THR A 341 -1.94 -35.73 -18.75
CA THR A 341 -1.19 -36.94 -19.09
C THR A 341 -2.04 -38.21 -19.04
N ASN A 342 -2.52 -38.63 -20.22
CA ASN A 342 -2.63 -40.06 -20.51
C ASN A 342 -2.36 -40.35 -22.00
N MET A 343 -1.07 -40.44 -22.34
CA MET A 343 -0.57 -40.78 -23.70
C MET A 343 -1.02 -42.15 -24.23
N PHE A 344 -1.70 -42.97 -23.40
CA PHE A 344 -2.11 -44.34 -23.73
C PHE A 344 -2.92 -44.44 -25.03
N TRP A 345 -3.87 -43.54 -25.27
CA TRP A 345 -4.69 -43.56 -26.49
C TRP A 345 -3.92 -43.16 -27.75
N TRP A 346 -2.87 -42.34 -27.65
CA TRP A 346 -2.00 -42.00 -28.78
C TRP A 346 -1.21 -43.22 -29.27
N TYR A 347 -0.73 -44.08 -28.38
CA TYR A 347 -0.05 -45.33 -28.77
C TYR A 347 -1.02 -46.34 -29.43
N VAL A 348 -2.27 -46.42 -28.97
CA VAL A 348 -3.32 -47.26 -29.59
C VAL A 348 -3.75 -46.71 -30.97
N ALA A 349 -3.85 -45.40 -31.11
CA ALA A 349 -4.13 -44.74 -32.38
C ALA A 349 -2.98 -44.92 -33.40
N LEU A 350 -1.72 -44.82 -32.95
CA LEU A 350 -0.54 -45.04 -33.80
C LEU A 350 -0.49 -46.49 -34.32
N PHE A 351 -0.78 -47.47 -33.45
CA PHE A 351 -0.80 -48.88 -33.84
C PHE A 351 -1.92 -49.21 -34.84
N SER A 352 -3.12 -48.64 -34.64
CA SER A 352 -4.24 -48.84 -35.58
C SER A 352 -4.04 -48.09 -36.91
N LEU A 353 -3.39 -46.92 -36.90
CA LEU A 353 -2.99 -46.19 -38.12
C LEU A 353 -2.03 -47.02 -39.01
N ILE A 354 -1.06 -47.74 -38.41
CA ILE A 354 -0.12 -48.61 -39.16
C ILE A 354 -0.86 -49.75 -39.87
N VAL A 355 -1.86 -50.35 -39.23
CA VAL A 355 -2.71 -51.40 -39.84
C VAL A 355 -3.56 -50.83 -41.00
N VAL A 356 -4.08 -49.61 -40.84
CA VAL A 356 -4.81 -48.90 -41.91
C VAL A 356 -3.90 -48.56 -43.09
N ILE A 357 -2.67 -48.10 -42.86
CA ILE A 357 -1.68 -47.80 -43.91
C ILE A 357 -1.35 -49.05 -44.74
N LEU A 358 -1.19 -50.23 -44.13
CA LEU A 358 -1.00 -51.48 -44.87
C LEU A 358 -2.18 -51.80 -45.81
N THR A 359 -3.42 -51.56 -45.36
CA THR A 359 -4.61 -51.78 -46.21
C THR A 359 -4.75 -50.74 -47.32
N ILE A 360 -4.50 -49.45 -47.03
CA ILE A 360 -4.51 -48.38 -48.02
C ILE A 360 -3.45 -48.61 -49.11
N SER A 361 -2.26 -49.11 -48.76
CA SER A 361 -1.20 -49.44 -49.73
C SER A 361 -1.69 -50.38 -50.85
N THR A 362 -2.51 -51.38 -50.52
CA THR A 362 -3.10 -52.28 -51.53
C THR A 362 -4.19 -51.64 -52.40
N ALA A 363 -4.90 -50.64 -51.88
CA ALA A 363 -5.85 -49.83 -52.67
C ALA A 363 -5.14 -48.77 -53.54
N HIS A 364 -4.00 -48.26 -53.09
CA HIS A 364 -3.25 -47.19 -53.75
C HIS A 364 -2.70 -47.61 -55.13
N PHE A 365 -2.38 -48.89 -55.32
CA PHE A 365 -2.01 -49.48 -56.62
C PHE A 365 -3.11 -49.29 -57.69
N ILE A 366 -4.39 -49.24 -57.30
CA ILE A 366 -5.53 -49.01 -58.19
C ILE A 366 -5.75 -47.50 -58.45
N SER A 367 -5.36 -46.64 -57.50
CA SER A 367 -5.54 -45.18 -57.58
C SER A 367 -4.53 -44.47 -58.50
N ARG A 368 -3.39 -45.09 -58.81
CA ARG A 368 -2.29 -44.49 -59.62
C ARG A 368 -2.70 -44.01 -61.02
N VAL A 369 -3.83 -44.48 -61.55
CA VAL A 369 -4.38 -44.02 -62.85
C VAL A 369 -5.07 -42.64 -62.72
N LYS A 370 -5.38 -42.17 -61.50
CA LYS A 370 -6.14 -40.95 -61.22
C LYS A 370 -5.29 -39.74 -60.80
N GLU A 371 -4.01 -39.95 -60.46
CA GLU A 371 -3.16 -38.97 -59.75
C GLU A 371 -2.70 -37.75 -60.57
N ARG A 372 -2.69 -37.83 -61.90
CA ARG A 372 -2.16 -36.76 -62.77
C ARG A 372 -2.95 -35.45 -62.73
N LYS A 373 -4.17 -35.44 -62.18
CA LYS A 373 -4.97 -34.21 -62.01
C LYS A 373 -4.77 -33.56 -60.64
N LEU A 374 -4.77 -34.38 -59.58
CA LEU A 374 -4.67 -33.94 -58.19
C LEU A 374 -3.30 -33.31 -57.88
N SER A 375 -2.21 -33.79 -58.48
CA SER A 375 -0.86 -33.22 -58.28
C SER A 375 -0.73 -31.77 -58.78
N ARG A 376 -1.60 -31.32 -59.69
CA ARG A 376 -1.60 -29.93 -60.18
C ARG A 376 -2.30 -29.01 -59.18
N GLU A 377 -3.49 -29.42 -58.75
CA GLU A 377 -4.29 -28.77 -57.72
C GLU A 377 -3.54 -28.70 -56.36
N GLN A 378 -2.79 -29.74 -56.00
CA GLN A 378 -1.94 -29.74 -54.80
C GLN A 378 -0.72 -28.81 -54.89
N MET A 379 -0.12 -28.63 -56.08
CA MET A 379 1.00 -27.71 -56.25
C MET A 379 0.52 -26.26 -56.24
N GLU A 380 -0.62 -25.98 -56.89
CA GLU A 380 -1.29 -24.68 -56.82
C GLU A 380 -1.69 -24.35 -55.37
N PHE A 381 -2.35 -25.28 -54.66
CA PHE A 381 -2.69 -25.10 -53.24
C PHE A 381 -1.47 -24.88 -52.35
N LYS A 382 -0.38 -25.65 -52.51
CA LYS A 382 0.86 -25.45 -51.73
C LYS A 382 1.51 -24.10 -52.00
N ASN A 383 1.60 -23.69 -53.27
CA ASN A 383 2.18 -22.39 -53.63
C ASN A 383 1.32 -21.23 -53.14
N THR A 384 -0.01 -21.33 -53.25
CA THR A 384 -0.94 -20.34 -52.69
C THR A 384 -0.84 -20.28 -51.18
N LEU A 385 -0.78 -21.42 -50.48
CA LEU A 385 -0.62 -21.46 -49.03
C LEU A 385 0.70 -20.83 -48.57
N LEU A 386 1.82 -21.15 -49.23
CA LEU A 386 3.13 -20.55 -48.92
C LEU A 386 3.13 -19.03 -49.16
N HIS A 387 2.56 -18.57 -50.27
CA HIS A 387 2.41 -17.14 -50.55
C HIS A 387 1.51 -16.46 -49.51
N THR A 388 0.38 -17.07 -49.12
CA THR A 388 -0.50 -16.52 -48.08
C THR A 388 0.19 -16.51 -46.72
N GLN A 389 1.01 -17.51 -46.38
CA GLN A 389 1.81 -17.53 -45.15
C GLN A 389 2.89 -16.44 -45.15
N GLN A 390 3.52 -16.16 -46.30
CA GLN A 390 4.49 -15.07 -46.44
C GLN A 390 3.83 -13.69 -46.35
N GLU A 391 2.67 -13.48 -46.97
CA GLU A 391 1.94 -12.20 -46.90
C GLU A 391 1.25 -11.96 -45.55
N ALA A 392 0.79 -13.01 -44.87
CA ALA A 392 0.23 -12.92 -43.52
C ALA A 392 1.31 -12.81 -42.41
N SER A 393 2.59 -12.80 -42.78
CA SER A 393 3.69 -12.59 -41.84
C SER A 393 3.69 -11.15 -41.29
N ILE A 394 3.74 -11.03 -39.97
CA ILE A 394 3.94 -9.74 -39.27
C ILE A 394 5.34 -9.17 -39.56
N ASP A 395 6.29 -10.05 -39.88
CA ASP A 395 7.65 -9.69 -40.26
C ASP A 395 7.74 -9.43 -41.77
N GLY A 396 8.56 -8.45 -42.15
CA GLY A 396 8.96 -8.23 -43.54
C GLY A 396 9.94 -9.31 -43.99
N LEU A 397 9.59 -10.07 -45.02
CA LEU A 397 10.39 -11.17 -45.54
C LEU A 397 11.02 -10.81 -46.89
N LEU A 398 12.32 -11.06 -47.01
CA LEU A 398 13.09 -10.94 -48.25
C LEU A 398 13.87 -12.25 -48.47
N ALA A 399 13.56 -12.98 -49.54
CA ALA A 399 14.30 -14.17 -49.94
C ALA A 399 15.18 -13.86 -51.16
N VAL A 400 16.45 -14.23 -51.09
CA VAL A 400 17.45 -14.07 -52.17
C VAL A 400 18.04 -15.42 -52.55
N ASN A 401 18.41 -15.61 -53.82
CA ASN A 401 19.07 -16.84 -54.31
C ASN A 401 20.59 -16.82 -54.05
N SER A 402 21.29 -17.89 -54.43
CA SER A 402 22.75 -18.01 -54.35
C SER A 402 23.54 -16.90 -55.07
N ASP A 403 22.94 -16.23 -56.05
CA ASP A 403 23.56 -15.18 -56.87
C ASP A 403 23.18 -13.76 -56.40
N GLY A 404 22.50 -13.64 -55.25
CA GLY A 404 22.00 -12.35 -54.73
C GLY A 404 20.80 -11.78 -55.50
N ARG A 405 20.11 -12.59 -56.31
CA ARG A 405 18.85 -12.20 -56.96
C ARG A 405 17.67 -12.42 -56.04
N ILE A 406 16.72 -11.49 -56.06
CA ILE A 406 15.52 -11.54 -55.23
C ILE A 406 14.57 -12.62 -55.77
N ILE A 407 14.18 -13.56 -54.90
CA ILE A 407 13.20 -14.63 -55.17
C ILE A 407 11.80 -14.17 -54.81
N SER A 408 11.64 -13.60 -53.61
CA SER A 408 10.35 -13.09 -53.12
C SER A 408 10.55 -11.96 -52.10
N ILE A 409 9.62 -11.01 -52.10
CA ILE A 409 9.44 -9.95 -51.10
C ILE A 409 7.96 -9.99 -50.73
N ASN A 410 7.62 -9.97 -49.43
CA ASN A 410 6.22 -9.80 -49.01
C ASN A 410 5.84 -8.32 -48.91
N GLN A 411 4.55 -8.00 -48.91
CA GLN A 411 4.09 -6.62 -48.80
C GLN A 411 4.62 -5.94 -47.52
N ARG A 412 4.65 -6.68 -46.40
CA ARG A 412 5.13 -6.19 -45.10
C ARG A 412 6.57 -5.67 -45.13
N PHE A 413 7.48 -6.28 -45.89
CA PHE A 413 8.85 -5.78 -46.08
C PHE A 413 8.86 -4.43 -46.81
N THR A 414 8.03 -4.29 -47.85
CA THR A 414 7.88 -3.05 -48.62
C THR A 414 7.38 -1.91 -47.74
N ASP A 415 6.41 -2.20 -46.87
CA ASP A 415 5.82 -1.24 -45.93
C ASP A 415 6.83 -0.80 -44.84
N LEU A 416 7.47 -1.76 -44.17
CA LEU A 416 8.45 -1.51 -43.09
C LEU A 416 9.63 -0.65 -43.56
N TRP A 417 10.21 -1.01 -44.70
CA TRP A 417 11.31 -0.25 -45.31
C TRP A 417 10.83 0.99 -46.08
N GLN A 418 9.52 1.22 -46.19
CA GLN A 418 8.87 2.31 -46.93
C GLN A 418 9.48 2.46 -48.33
N LEU A 419 9.47 1.37 -49.11
CA LEU A 419 10.06 1.33 -50.44
C LEU A 419 9.13 1.95 -51.48
N THR A 420 9.69 2.70 -52.42
CA THR A 420 8.94 3.11 -53.61
C THR A 420 8.64 1.90 -54.49
N PRO A 421 7.54 1.90 -55.28
CA PRO A 421 7.23 0.79 -56.19
C PRO A 421 8.38 0.44 -57.16
N GLU A 422 9.16 1.45 -57.58
CA GLU A 422 10.36 1.25 -58.41
C GLU A 422 11.49 0.51 -57.66
N ALA A 423 11.64 0.73 -56.35
CA ALA A 423 12.62 0.04 -55.52
C ALA A 423 12.19 -1.39 -55.16
N ALA A 424 10.87 -1.62 -54.97
CA ALA A 424 10.31 -2.95 -54.76
C ALA A 424 10.43 -3.86 -56.01
N ALA A 425 10.53 -3.27 -57.21
CA ALA A 425 10.71 -3.98 -58.47
C ALA A 425 12.18 -4.32 -58.82
N LEU A 426 13.14 -4.00 -57.94
CA LEU A 426 14.56 -4.31 -58.15
C LEU A 426 14.80 -5.82 -58.12
N LYS A 427 15.81 -6.29 -58.88
CA LYS A 427 16.04 -7.73 -59.10
C LYS A 427 17.19 -8.30 -58.29
N THR A 428 18.00 -7.44 -57.66
CA THR A 428 19.18 -7.86 -56.89
C THR A 428 19.23 -7.21 -55.51
N GLU A 429 19.78 -7.94 -54.56
CA GLU A 429 19.99 -7.50 -53.18
C GLU A 429 20.88 -6.25 -53.12
N ALA A 430 21.92 -6.16 -53.95
CA ALA A 430 22.85 -5.04 -53.96
C ALA A 430 22.22 -3.71 -54.40
N GLU A 431 21.34 -3.74 -55.41
CA GLU A 431 20.58 -2.56 -55.86
C GLU A 431 19.61 -2.10 -54.76
N LEU A 432 18.91 -3.04 -54.13
CA LEU A 432 17.96 -2.77 -53.04
C LEU A 432 18.68 -2.20 -51.82
N LEU A 433 19.79 -2.80 -51.40
CA LEU A 433 20.63 -2.38 -50.28
C LEU A 433 21.09 -0.93 -50.43
N THR A 434 21.49 -0.54 -51.64
CA THR A 434 21.88 0.84 -51.98
C THR A 434 20.74 1.85 -51.74
N LYS A 435 19.47 1.43 -51.85
CA LYS A 435 18.29 2.29 -51.58
C LYS A 435 17.88 2.35 -50.12
N VAL A 436 18.15 1.32 -49.33
CA VAL A 436 17.80 1.30 -47.89
C VAL A 436 18.91 1.82 -46.97
N LEU A 437 20.17 1.85 -47.42
CA LEU A 437 21.31 2.36 -46.64
C LEU A 437 21.10 3.77 -46.08
N ASP A 438 20.45 4.66 -46.83
CA ASP A 438 20.23 6.05 -46.39
C ASP A 438 19.22 6.16 -45.22
N LYS A 439 18.44 5.11 -44.92
CA LYS A 439 17.47 5.13 -43.82
C LYS A 439 18.06 4.67 -42.47
N VAL A 440 19.21 4.00 -42.49
CA VAL A 440 19.86 3.41 -41.31
C VAL A 440 20.78 4.45 -40.63
N SER A 441 20.82 4.46 -39.29
CA SER A 441 21.63 5.41 -38.51
C SER A 441 23.14 5.19 -38.65
N GLU A 442 23.58 3.94 -38.82
CA GLU A 442 24.99 3.54 -39.00
C GLU A 442 25.19 2.76 -40.33
N PRO A 443 25.23 3.42 -41.50
CA PRO A 443 25.30 2.75 -42.80
C PRO A 443 26.55 1.89 -42.99
N ASP A 444 27.71 2.33 -42.48
CA ASP A 444 28.99 1.61 -42.62
C ASP A 444 28.98 0.29 -41.82
N VAL A 445 28.51 0.34 -40.57
CA VAL A 445 28.38 -0.85 -39.71
C VAL A 445 27.36 -1.82 -40.29
N PHE A 446 26.22 -1.31 -40.77
CA PHE A 446 25.21 -2.13 -41.44
C PHE A 446 25.75 -2.84 -42.70
N THR A 447 26.50 -2.11 -43.54
CA THR A 447 27.14 -2.66 -44.75
C THR A 447 28.18 -3.73 -44.40
N GLN A 448 29.04 -3.48 -43.40
CA GLN A 448 30.04 -4.45 -42.94
C GLN A 448 29.39 -5.73 -42.39
N ARG A 449 28.30 -5.61 -41.62
CA ARG A 449 27.53 -6.76 -41.13
C ARG A 449 26.94 -7.59 -42.27
N ILE A 450 26.31 -6.96 -43.28
CA ILE A 450 25.77 -7.70 -44.43
C ILE A 450 26.89 -8.38 -45.23
N ASN A 451 27.99 -7.68 -45.51
CA ASN A 451 29.13 -8.28 -46.21
C ASN A 451 29.70 -9.49 -45.46
N LYS A 452 29.81 -9.43 -44.13
CA LYS A 452 30.26 -10.56 -43.29
C LYS A 452 29.27 -11.74 -43.37
N ILE A 453 27.97 -11.48 -43.31
CA ILE A 453 26.92 -12.50 -43.43
C ILE A 453 26.97 -13.15 -44.83
N ASN A 454 27.10 -12.34 -45.89
CA ASN A 454 27.14 -12.82 -47.27
C ASN A 454 28.44 -13.57 -47.61
N GLN A 455 29.55 -13.31 -46.92
CA GLN A 455 30.79 -14.11 -46.99
C GLN A 455 30.70 -15.44 -46.22
N GLN A 456 29.77 -15.56 -45.27
CA GLN A 456 29.60 -16.74 -44.42
C GLN A 456 28.22 -17.36 -44.67
N HIS A 457 28.05 -17.97 -45.85
CA HIS A 457 26.74 -18.44 -46.35
C HIS A 457 25.93 -19.29 -45.35
N LEU A 458 26.57 -20.05 -44.44
CA LEU A 458 25.90 -20.88 -43.44
C LEU A 458 25.60 -20.18 -42.10
N LEU A 459 26.05 -18.94 -41.89
CA LEU A 459 25.82 -18.20 -40.65
C LEU A 459 24.33 -17.97 -40.43
N VAL A 460 23.83 -18.21 -39.23
CA VAL A 460 22.55 -17.67 -38.75
C VAL A 460 22.87 -16.44 -37.91
N ASN A 461 22.15 -15.34 -38.12
CA ASN A 461 22.38 -14.11 -37.36
C ASN A 461 21.05 -13.43 -36.99
N ALA A 462 21.06 -12.80 -35.81
CA ALA A 462 20.01 -11.90 -35.34
C ALA A 462 20.69 -10.62 -34.85
N ASP A 463 20.32 -9.45 -35.40
CA ASP A 463 20.86 -8.17 -34.96
C ASP A 463 19.88 -7.00 -35.10
N GLU A 464 20.00 -6.01 -34.23
CA GLU A 464 19.16 -4.81 -34.24
C GLU A 464 19.70 -3.76 -35.23
N ILE A 465 18.77 -3.10 -35.92
CA ILE A 465 18.99 -2.00 -36.87
C ILE A 465 18.26 -0.77 -36.35
N THR A 466 19.00 0.27 -36.00
CA THR A 466 18.43 1.59 -35.66
C THR A 466 18.34 2.47 -36.90
N PHE A 467 17.19 3.08 -37.12
CA PHE A 467 16.89 3.98 -38.23
C PHE A 467 17.08 5.45 -37.82
N LYS A 468 17.36 6.32 -38.80
CA LYS A 468 17.54 7.77 -38.58
C LYS A 468 16.28 8.46 -38.05
N ASP A 469 15.12 7.85 -38.24
CA ASP A 469 13.81 8.32 -37.75
C ASP A 469 13.45 7.81 -36.35
N GLY A 470 14.35 7.08 -35.68
CA GLY A 470 14.18 6.56 -34.32
C GLY A 470 13.68 5.11 -34.25
N ARG A 471 13.17 4.54 -35.36
CA ARG A 471 12.69 3.14 -35.36
C ARG A 471 13.82 2.15 -35.10
N VAL A 472 13.48 1.03 -34.45
CA VAL A 472 14.40 -0.08 -34.19
C VAL A 472 13.79 -1.36 -34.73
N PHE A 473 14.46 -1.98 -35.71
CA PHE A 473 14.05 -3.26 -36.26
C PHE A 473 14.97 -4.39 -35.81
N GLU A 474 14.39 -5.52 -35.41
CA GLU A 474 15.11 -6.79 -35.30
C GLU A 474 15.24 -7.41 -36.69
N ARG A 475 16.49 -7.66 -37.13
CA ARG A 475 16.77 -8.43 -38.34
C ARG A 475 17.19 -9.84 -37.97
N TYR A 476 16.44 -10.82 -38.45
CA TYR A 476 16.86 -12.23 -38.46
C TYR A 476 17.28 -12.67 -39.86
N SER A 477 18.26 -13.57 -39.94
CA SER A 477 18.89 -13.97 -41.19
C SER A 477 19.34 -15.42 -41.15
N ALA A 478 18.80 -16.25 -42.05
CA ALA A 478 19.07 -17.69 -42.11
C ALA A 478 19.29 -18.20 -43.55
N PRO A 479 20.18 -19.17 -43.76
CA PRO A 479 20.38 -19.79 -45.06
C PRO A 479 19.20 -20.70 -45.45
N MET A 480 18.86 -20.71 -46.74
CA MET A 480 17.94 -21.68 -47.33
C MET A 480 18.76 -22.85 -47.86
N ILE A 481 18.66 -23.99 -47.19
CA ILE A 481 19.40 -25.22 -47.50
C ILE A 481 18.37 -26.35 -47.68
N ALA A 482 18.53 -27.18 -48.71
CA ALA A 482 17.69 -28.34 -48.94
C ALA A 482 18.18 -29.58 -48.14
N ASP A 483 17.35 -30.62 -48.08
CA ASP A 483 17.61 -31.86 -47.33
C ASP A 483 18.88 -32.61 -47.78
N ASP A 484 19.38 -32.34 -48.99
CA ASP A 484 20.63 -32.88 -49.55
C ASP A 484 21.88 -32.03 -49.25
N GLY A 485 21.71 -30.92 -48.52
CA GLY A 485 22.76 -29.96 -48.20
C GLY A 485 23.02 -28.90 -49.28
N GLN A 486 22.24 -28.87 -50.37
CA GLN A 486 22.39 -27.83 -51.40
C GLN A 486 21.94 -26.45 -50.86
N TYR A 487 22.79 -25.45 -51.00
CA TYR A 487 22.48 -24.05 -50.69
C TYR A 487 21.68 -23.41 -51.83
N PHE A 488 20.46 -22.95 -51.53
CA PHE A 488 19.56 -22.29 -52.48
C PHE A 488 19.60 -20.76 -52.39
N GLY A 489 20.08 -20.21 -51.27
CA GLY A 489 20.11 -18.78 -51.02
C GLY A 489 19.86 -18.44 -49.55
N ARG A 490 19.23 -17.30 -49.28
CA ARG A 490 19.08 -16.76 -47.93
C ARG A 490 17.72 -16.12 -47.70
N LEU A 491 17.17 -16.29 -46.51
CA LEU A 491 15.97 -15.62 -46.03
C LEU A 491 16.36 -14.57 -44.99
N TRP A 492 15.88 -13.36 -45.20
CA TRP A 492 15.91 -12.26 -44.26
C TRP A 492 14.50 -12.01 -43.72
N SER A 493 14.40 -11.79 -42.41
CA SER A 493 13.18 -11.38 -41.72
C SER A 493 13.46 -10.08 -40.95
N PHE A 494 12.50 -9.16 -40.97
CA PHE A 494 12.59 -7.85 -40.35
C PHE A 494 11.33 -7.58 -39.53
N ARG A 495 11.50 -7.37 -38.22
CA ARG A 495 10.42 -7.08 -37.29
C ARG A 495 10.60 -5.69 -36.70
N ASP A 496 9.57 -4.86 -36.78
CA ASP A 496 9.55 -3.61 -36.01
C ASP A 496 9.39 -3.93 -34.52
N ILE A 497 10.33 -3.47 -33.70
CA ILE A 497 10.31 -3.63 -32.25
C ILE A 497 10.30 -2.28 -31.53
N THR A 498 10.03 -1.18 -32.24
CA THR A 498 10.08 0.20 -31.70
C THR A 498 9.11 0.38 -30.53
N GLU A 499 7.81 0.14 -30.74
CA GLU A 499 6.78 0.25 -29.69
C GLU A 499 7.09 -0.65 -28.48
N ARG A 500 7.65 -1.84 -28.73
CA ARG A 500 8.05 -2.77 -27.67
C ARG A 500 9.22 -2.21 -26.85
N LYS A 501 10.25 -1.67 -27.49
CA LYS A 501 11.42 -1.08 -26.81
C LYS A 501 11.01 0.16 -26.01
N GLU A 502 10.14 1.01 -26.56
CA GLU A 502 9.59 2.18 -25.88
C GLU A 502 8.73 1.77 -24.68
N ALA A 503 7.88 0.75 -24.81
CA ALA A 503 7.09 0.21 -23.71
C ALA A 503 7.98 -0.45 -22.63
N ASP A 504 8.95 -1.28 -23.02
CA ASP A 504 9.90 -1.93 -22.10
C ASP A 504 10.72 -0.86 -21.33
N GLU A 505 11.16 0.22 -21.99
CA GLU A 505 11.87 1.34 -21.35
C GLU A 505 10.96 2.16 -20.42
N LEU A 506 9.70 2.41 -20.81
CA LEU A 506 8.73 3.11 -19.98
C LEU A 506 8.36 2.30 -18.73
N ILE A 507 8.12 0.99 -18.88
CA ILE A 507 7.88 0.05 -17.77
C ILE A 507 9.09 0.04 -16.84
N TRP A 508 10.31 -0.04 -17.39
CA TRP A 508 11.53 0.01 -16.58
C TRP A 508 11.64 1.33 -15.80
N LYS A 509 11.40 2.47 -16.45
CA LYS A 509 11.40 3.80 -15.79
C LYS A 509 10.34 3.89 -14.69
N GLN A 510 9.12 3.43 -14.92
CA GLN A 510 8.03 3.44 -13.93
C GLN A 510 8.31 2.50 -12.74
N ALA A 511 8.94 1.35 -12.98
CA ALA A 511 9.27 0.39 -11.93
C ALA A 511 10.47 0.82 -11.06
N ASN A 512 11.41 1.60 -11.60
CA ASN A 512 12.70 1.89 -10.96
C ASN A 512 12.92 3.36 -10.56
N LEU A 513 12.18 4.33 -11.12
CA LEU A 513 12.38 5.75 -10.86
C LEU A 513 11.14 6.41 -10.22
N ASP A 514 11.39 7.44 -9.41
CA ASP A 514 10.38 8.38 -8.92
C ASP A 514 9.94 9.30 -10.08
N PHE A 515 8.63 9.37 -10.32
CA PHE A 515 8.07 10.11 -11.45
C PHE A 515 8.32 11.62 -11.37
N LEU A 516 8.36 12.19 -10.17
CA LEU A 516 8.49 13.63 -9.97
C LEU A 516 9.94 14.13 -10.13
N THR A 517 10.92 13.38 -9.58
CA THR A 517 12.33 13.79 -9.56
C THR A 517 13.21 13.10 -10.61
N GLY A 518 12.79 11.97 -11.17
CA GLY A 518 13.63 11.11 -12.02
C GLY A 518 14.84 10.51 -11.29
N LEU A 519 14.79 10.42 -9.96
CA LEU A 519 15.74 9.66 -9.14
C LEU A 519 15.30 8.20 -9.04
N PRO A 520 16.22 7.25 -8.77
CA PRO A 520 15.91 5.94 -8.19
C PRO A 520 14.79 6.01 -7.13
N ASN A 521 13.82 5.12 -7.24
CA ASN A 521 12.79 4.92 -6.21
C ASN A 521 13.27 3.92 -5.13
N ARG A 522 12.40 3.58 -4.18
CA ARG A 522 12.67 2.62 -3.10
C ARG A 522 13.18 1.25 -3.58
N TYR A 523 12.67 0.74 -4.70
CA TYR A 523 13.08 -0.55 -5.27
C TYR A 523 14.50 -0.45 -5.84
N MET A 524 14.76 0.53 -6.71
CA MET A 524 16.07 0.73 -7.31
C MET A 524 17.15 1.13 -6.27
N LEU A 525 16.78 1.85 -5.20
CA LEU A 525 17.66 2.11 -4.06
C LEU A 525 18.10 0.80 -3.39
N HIS A 526 17.14 -0.08 -3.06
CA HIS A 526 17.42 -1.34 -2.37
C HIS A 526 18.37 -2.23 -3.20
N ASP A 527 18.14 -2.33 -4.51
CA ASP A 527 19.01 -3.09 -5.42
C ASP A 527 20.38 -2.44 -5.60
N SER A 528 20.44 -1.11 -5.70
CA SER A 528 21.71 -0.36 -5.79
C SER A 528 22.54 -0.55 -4.51
N LEU A 529 21.91 -0.42 -3.34
CA LEU A 529 22.58 -0.63 -2.05
C LEU A 529 23.03 -2.08 -1.90
N SER A 530 22.18 -3.06 -2.24
CA SER A 530 22.55 -4.47 -2.27
C SER A 530 23.79 -4.70 -3.16
N SER A 531 23.86 -4.05 -4.32
CA SER A 531 25.03 -4.12 -5.21
C SER A 531 26.28 -3.52 -4.57
N GLU A 532 26.18 -2.34 -3.94
CA GLU A 532 27.30 -1.70 -3.25
C GLU A 532 27.79 -2.49 -2.04
N LEU A 533 26.91 -3.06 -1.22
CA LEU A 533 27.31 -3.92 -0.09
C LEU A 533 28.07 -5.17 -0.58
N ASN A 534 27.59 -5.81 -1.65
CA ASN A 534 28.28 -6.95 -2.28
C ASN A 534 29.65 -6.58 -2.88
N LYS A 535 29.85 -5.33 -3.33
CA LYS A 535 31.17 -4.83 -3.78
C LYS A 535 32.07 -4.56 -2.57
N ALA A 536 31.54 -3.86 -1.57
CA ALA A 536 32.20 -3.48 -0.34
C ALA A 536 32.78 -4.70 0.41
N GLU A 537 31.99 -5.76 0.57
CA GLU A 537 32.42 -7.04 1.15
C GLU A 537 33.63 -7.64 0.42
N ARG A 538 33.64 -7.61 -0.92
CA ARG A 538 34.75 -8.14 -1.74
C ARG A 538 35.99 -7.27 -1.72
N THR A 539 35.82 -5.95 -1.57
CA THR A 539 36.94 -4.99 -1.57
C THR A 539 37.47 -4.65 -0.17
N GLY A 540 36.77 -5.05 0.90
CA GLY A 540 37.08 -4.66 2.27
C GLY A 540 36.91 -3.15 2.53
N LYS A 541 36.00 -2.49 1.80
CA LYS A 541 35.73 -1.04 1.91
C LYS A 541 34.42 -0.78 2.63
N SER A 542 34.26 0.42 3.18
CA SER A 542 33.01 0.82 3.84
C SER A 542 32.02 1.47 2.86
N VAL A 543 30.74 1.45 3.22
CA VAL A 543 29.65 2.17 2.52
C VAL A 543 28.91 3.01 3.54
N ALA A 544 28.69 4.29 3.25
CA ALA A 544 27.85 5.15 4.10
C ALA A 544 26.50 5.39 3.44
N ILE A 545 25.45 5.36 4.25
CA ILE A 545 24.08 5.66 3.85
C ILE A 545 23.65 6.90 4.61
N LEU A 546 23.27 7.94 3.89
CA LEU A 546 22.69 9.15 4.44
C LEU A 546 21.19 9.09 4.16
N PHE A 547 20.38 9.09 5.20
CA PHE A 547 18.92 9.23 5.11
C PHE A 547 18.58 10.68 5.43
N LEU A 548 17.86 11.36 4.53
CA LEU A 548 17.61 12.79 4.61
C LEU A 548 16.10 13.04 4.59
N ASP A 549 15.66 13.94 5.44
CA ASP A 549 14.31 14.50 5.40
C ASP A 549 14.36 16.03 5.32
N LEU A 550 13.33 16.63 4.73
CA LEU A 550 13.20 18.07 4.57
C LEU A 550 12.40 18.67 5.73
N ASP A 551 13.07 19.43 6.58
CA ASP A 551 12.48 19.97 7.81
C ASP A 551 11.27 20.87 7.48
N HIS A 552 10.13 20.64 8.13
CA HIS A 552 8.89 21.43 7.97
C HIS A 552 8.29 21.46 6.54
N PHE A 553 8.64 20.50 5.66
CA PHE A 553 8.10 20.43 4.30
C PHE A 553 6.56 20.36 4.24
N LYS A 554 5.91 19.72 5.23
CA LYS A 554 4.44 19.71 5.34
C LYS A 554 3.84 21.11 5.48
N GLU A 555 4.42 21.97 6.32
CA GLU A 555 3.94 23.34 6.53
C GLU A 555 4.02 24.18 5.25
N ILE A 556 5.02 23.91 4.40
CA ILE A 556 5.16 24.54 3.07
C ILE A 556 4.04 24.08 2.13
N ASN A 557 3.69 22.78 2.11
CA ASN A 557 2.53 22.30 1.34
C ASN A 557 1.21 22.90 1.85
N ASP A 558 1.01 22.92 3.17
CA ASP A 558 -0.21 23.42 3.80
C ASP A 558 -0.37 24.95 3.61
N THR A 559 0.73 25.70 3.48
CA THR A 559 0.73 27.17 3.32
C THR A 559 0.79 27.65 1.85
N LEU A 560 1.62 27.01 1.01
CA LEU A 560 1.91 27.46 -0.37
C LEU A 560 1.34 26.51 -1.45
N GLY A 561 0.76 25.38 -1.05
CA GLY A 561 0.16 24.40 -1.95
C GLY A 561 1.14 23.37 -2.52
N HIS A 562 0.59 22.24 -2.96
CA HIS A 562 1.37 21.09 -3.42
C HIS A 562 2.23 21.38 -4.67
N ASP A 563 1.82 22.27 -5.57
CA ASP A 563 2.61 22.62 -6.77
C ASP A 563 3.97 23.24 -6.41
N VAL A 564 4.01 24.04 -5.33
CA VAL A 564 5.24 24.66 -4.80
C VAL A 564 6.11 23.59 -4.10
N GLY A 565 5.48 22.68 -3.34
CA GLY A 565 6.16 21.55 -2.71
C GLY A 565 6.80 20.59 -3.73
N ASP A 566 6.09 20.24 -4.80
CA ASP A 566 6.60 19.41 -5.89
C ASP A 566 7.79 20.08 -6.59
N LYS A 567 7.74 21.41 -6.76
CA LYS A 567 8.86 22.17 -7.32
C LYS A 567 10.08 22.15 -6.40
N LEU A 568 9.87 22.32 -5.10
CA LEU A 568 10.90 22.27 -4.07
C LEU A 568 11.60 20.90 -4.03
N ILE A 569 10.83 19.81 -4.13
CA ILE A 569 11.33 18.44 -4.26
C ILE A 569 12.20 18.28 -5.52
N GLN A 570 11.73 18.75 -6.68
CA GLN A 570 12.49 18.68 -7.94
C GLN A 570 13.82 19.43 -7.87
N ASP A 571 13.84 20.61 -7.27
CA ASP A 571 15.06 21.41 -7.17
C ASP A 571 15.99 20.90 -6.05
N THR A 572 15.45 20.26 -5.00
CA THR A 572 16.23 19.52 -4.00
C THR A 572 16.99 18.35 -4.64
N ALA A 573 16.32 17.53 -5.46
CA ALA A 573 16.95 16.46 -6.22
C ALA A 573 18.13 16.95 -7.09
N LYS A 574 17.98 18.11 -7.74
CA LYS A 574 19.04 18.75 -8.55
C LYS A 574 20.21 19.24 -7.70
N ARG A 575 19.95 19.76 -6.49
CA ARG A 575 21.01 20.19 -5.55
C ARG A 575 21.78 18.99 -5.01
N LEU A 576 21.09 17.93 -4.57
CA LEU A 576 21.71 16.69 -4.11
C LEU A 576 22.64 16.10 -5.19
N ARG A 577 22.19 16.05 -6.45
CA ARG A 577 23.00 15.56 -7.59
C ARG A 577 24.28 16.39 -7.85
N ARG A 578 24.35 17.65 -7.39
CA ARG A 578 25.58 18.48 -7.43
C ARG A 578 26.45 18.33 -6.18
N CYS A 579 25.91 17.75 -5.11
CA CYS A 579 26.66 17.51 -3.88
C CYS A 579 27.58 16.30 -3.97
N VAL A 580 27.10 15.22 -4.60
CA VAL A 580 27.74 13.90 -4.68
C VAL A 580 28.51 13.69 -6.00
N ARG A 581 29.15 12.52 -6.17
CA ARG A 581 29.82 12.09 -7.41
C ARG A 581 28.88 11.28 -8.31
N GLU A 582 29.25 11.09 -9.58
CA GLU A 582 28.51 10.20 -10.50
C GLU A 582 28.50 8.72 -10.09
N THR A 583 29.44 8.30 -9.23
CA THR A 583 29.50 6.95 -8.63
C THR A 583 28.53 6.76 -7.47
N ASP A 584 28.05 7.86 -6.89
CA ASP A 584 27.25 7.86 -5.68
C ASP A 584 25.76 7.81 -6.07
N THR A 585 24.96 7.00 -5.39
CA THR A 585 23.54 6.85 -5.73
C THR A 585 22.69 7.79 -4.88
N ILE A 586 21.73 8.49 -5.50
CA ILE A 586 20.70 9.27 -4.80
C ILE A 586 19.34 8.66 -5.16
N ALA A 587 18.49 8.44 -4.16
CA ALA A 587 17.12 8.00 -4.34
C ALA A 587 16.12 8.93 -3.62
N ARG A 588 14.85 8.79 -3.98
CA ARG A 588 13.72 9.33 -3.21
C ARG A 588 12.82 8.19 -2.76
N LEU A 589 12.49 8.16 -1.47
CA LEU A 589 11.76 7.06 -0.84
C LEU A 589 10.24 7.26 -0.79
N GLY A 590 9.82 8.52 -0.89
CA GLY A 590 8.44 9.02 -0.82
C GLY A 590 8.44 10.41 -0.19
N GLY A 591 7.41 11.24 -0.46
CA GLY A 591 7.27 12.55 0.19
C GLY A 591 8.53 13.43 0.10
N ASP A 592 9.01 13.85 1.27
CA ASP A 592 10.19 14.63 1.61
C ASP A 592 11.48 13.80 1.80
N GLU A 593 11.38 12.46 1.82
CA GLU A 593 12.49 11.54 2.14
C GLU A 593 13.42 11.27 0.95
N PHE A 594 14.71 11.58 1.12
CA PHE A 594 15.78 11.24 0.19
C PHE A 594 16.81 10.30 0.84
N THR A 595 17.54 9.55 0.03
CA THR A 595 18.65 8.71 0.50
C THR A 595 19.85 8.84 -0.42
N VAL A 596 21.05 8.94 0.16
CA VAL A 596 22.33 8.97 -0.58
C VAL A 596 23.19 7.78 -0.14
N ILE A 597 23.69 7.01 -1.11
CA ILE A 597 24.65 5.92 -0.89
C ILE A 597 26.03 6.39 -1.37
N LEU A 598 26.99 6.38 -0.45
CA LEU A 598 28.40 6.69 -0.71
C LEU A 598 29.21 5.39 -0.67
N GLY A 599 29.55 4.85 -1.84
CA GLY A 599 30.29 3.60 -2.00
C GLY A 599 31.80 3.77 -1.98
N GLY A 600 32.52 2.70 -1.62
CA GLY A 600 33.97 2.60 -1.77
C GLY A 600 34.79 3.53 -0.87
N LEU A 601 34.33 3.76 0.37
CA LEU A 601 34.95 4.66 1.33
C LEU A 601 36.22 4.04 1.97
N ASP A 602 37.30 4.81 1.97
CA ASP A 602 38.56 4.51 2.66
C ASP A 602 38.76 5.36 3.94
N GLU A 603 38.09 6.52 4.05
CA GLU A 603 38.24 7.49 5.14
C GLU A 603 36.87 8.10 5.54
N PHE A 604 36.53 8.09 6.82
CA PHE A 604 35.23 8.57 7.32
C PHE A 604 35.02 10.08 7.18
N HIS A 605 36.08 10.91 7.24
CA HIS A 605 35.99 12.36 7.04
C HIS A 605 35.42 12.76 5.65
N LEU A 606 35.47 11.86 4.66
CA LEU A 606 34.83 12.12 3.36
C LEU A 606 33.30 12.20 3.50
N VAL A 607 32.71 11.39 4.39
CA VAL A 607 31.26 11.35 4.66
C VAL A 607 30.82 12.66 5.32
N GLU A 608 31.49 13.09 6.39
CA GLU A 608 31.21 14.37 7.06
C GLU A 608 31.28 15.54 6.09
N ARG A 609 32.30 15.58 5.22
CA ARG A 609 32.48 16.66 4.25
C ARG A 609 31.35 16.69 3.20
N ILE A 610 30.89 15.53 2.72
CA ILE A 610 29.76 15.45 1.78
C ILE A 610 28.46 15.85 2.49
N THR A 611 28.24 15.39 3.72
CA THR A 611 27.04 15.70 4.49
C THR A 611 26.93 17.20 4.80
N ASN A 612 28.02 17.82 5.27
CA ASN A 612 28.09 19.27 5.45
C ASN A 612 27.88 20.03 4.14
N LYS A 613 28.39 19.53 3.00
CA LYS A 613 28.13 20.14 1.68
C LYS A 613 26.65 20.06 1.31
N ILE A 614 25.97 18.96 1.63
CA ILE A 614 24.53 18.80 1.40
C ILE A 614 23.74 19.80 2.25
N LEU A 615 23.95 19.83 3.57
CA LEU A 615 23.25 20.77 4.47
C LEU A 615 23.41 22.23 4.01
N ASN A 616 24.64 22.64 3.69
CA ASN A 616 24.96 24.00 3.19
C ASN A 616 24.43 24.31 1.79
N HIS A 617 23.97 23.33 1.02
CA HIS A 617 23.30 23.54 -0.27
C HIS A 617 21.78 23.46 -0.16
N ILE A 618 21.23 22.68 0.77
CA ILE A 618 19.78 22.67 1.03
C ILE A 618 19.37 23.98 1.72
N SER A 619 20.10 24.46 2.73
CA SER A 619 19.77 25.68 3.48
C SER A 619 19.80 27.00 2.69
N GLN A 620 20.24 26.98 1.42
CA GLN A 620 20.12 28.12 0.51
C GLN A 620 18.66 28.29 0.06
N PRO A 621 18.15 29.52 -0.13
CA PRO A 621 16.77 29.72 -0.57
C PRO A 621 16.46 29.07 -1.92
N PHE A 622 15.26 28.53 -2.07
CA PHE A 622 14.73 27.97 -3.31
C PHE A 622 13.78 28.97 -3.97
N GLN A 623 13.98 29.22 -5.27
CA GLN A 623 13.07 30.04 -6.08
C GLN A 623 11.98 29.14 -6.67
N CYS A 624 10.80 29.13 -6.06
CA CYS A 624 9.68 28.27 -6.45
C CYS A 624 8.57 29.13 -7.09
N GLY A 625 8.72 29.41 -8.38
CA GLY A 625 7.88 30.41 -9.07
C GLY A 625 8.32 31.81 -8.67
N ASP A 626 7.37 32.65 -8.24
CA ASP A 626 7.66 34.00 -7.74
C ASP A 626 8.09 34.03 -6.26
N GLU A 627 7.85 32.94 -5.51
CA GLU A 627 8.14 32.84 -4.08
C GLU A 627 9.56 32.33 -3.76
N MET A 628 10.10 32.79 -2.62
CA MET A 628 11.41 32.41 -2.09
C MET A 628 11.27 31.57 -0.82
N VAL A 629 11.50 30.26 -0.93
CA VAL A 629 11.30 29.29 0.14
C VAL A 629 12.63 28.97 0.85
N HIS A 630 12.64 29.06 2.17
CA HIS A 630 13.76 28.64 3.00
C HIS A 630 13.40 27.32 3.69
N ILE A 631 14.26 26.31 3.57
CA ILE A 631 14.08 25.00 4.18
C ILE A 631 15.43 24.41 4.60
N SER A 632 15.46 23.62 5.65
CA SER A 632 16.63 22.85 6.09
C SER A 632 16.42 21.35 5.91
N SER A 633 17.42 20.54 6.24
CA SER A 633 17.29 19.09 6.24
C SER A 633 17.95 18.49 7.47
N SER A 634 17.32 17.44 8.00
CA SER A 634 17.88 16.59 9.04
C SER A 634 18.39 15.31 8.40
N ILE A 635 19.62 14.89 8.75
CA ILE A 635 20.31 13.77 8.10
C ILE A 635 20.75 12.71 9.12
N GLY A 636 20.38 11.46 8.91
CA GLY A 636 20.90 10.31 9.64
C GLY A 636 21.96 9.58 8.83
N ILE A 637 23.03 9.13 9.48
CA ILE A 637 24.13 8.42 8.80
C ILE A 637 24.34 7.05 9.42
N THR A 638 24.42 6.01 8.58
CA THR A 638 24.95 4.69 8.95
C THR A 638 26.13 4.29 8.08
N ILE A 639 26.97 3.43 8.64
CA ILE A 639 28.21 2.91 8.05
C ILE A 639 28.14 1.39 8.01
N TYR A 640 28.18 0.80 6.82
CA TYR A 640 28.49 -0.62 6.67
C TYR A 640 30.01 -0.85 6.80
N PRO A 641 30.47 -1.89 7.54
CA PRO A 641 29.67 -2.92 8.22
C PRO A 641 29.34 -2.65 9.69
N GLU A 642 29.80 -1.52 10.26
CA GLU A 642 29.76 -1.24 11.70
C GLU A 642 28.34 -1.11 12.26
N ASP A 643 27.45 -0.40 11.56
CA ASP A 643 26.06 -0.14 11.98
C ASP A 643 25.07 -1.20 11.49
N GLY A 644 25.53 -2.21 10.76
CA GLY A 644 24.71 -3.29 10.22
C GLY A 644 25.27 -3.94 8.96
N ILE A 645 24.84 -5.17 8.70
CA ILE A 645 25.27 -5.97 7.52
C ILE A 645 24.17 -6.17 6.47
N ALA A 646 22.92 -5.84 6.79
CA ALA A 646 21.77 -6.00 5.92
C ALA A 646 21.16 -4.65 5.54
N VAL A 647 20.63 -4.55 4.32
CA VAL A 647 20.07 -3.32 3.75
C VAL A 647 18.99 -2.72 4.66
N ASP A 648 18.00 -3.52 5.06
CA ASP A 648 16.90 -3.07 5.93
C ASP A 648 17.40 -2.56 7.28
N THR A 649 18.40 -3.22 7.87
CA THR A 649 19.01 -2.79 9.15
C THR A 649 19.68 -1.44 9.00
N LEU A 650 20.49 -1.26 7.96
CA LEU A 650 21.22 -0.02 7.73
C LEU A 650 20.30 1.17 7.40
N LEU A 651 19.25 0.95 6.60
CA LEU A 651 18.24 1.97 6.30
C LEU A 651 17.45 2.37 7.56
N LYS A 652 17.01 1.38 8.34
CA LYS A 652 16.32 1.62 9.62
C LYS A 652 17.20 2.36 10.64
N ASN A 653 18.47 2.00 10.73
CA ASN A 653 19.40 2.64 11.65
C ASN A 653 19.73 4.09 11.19
N ALA A 654 19.72 4.36 9.88
CA ALA A 654 19.87 5.71 9.35
C ALA A 654 18.63 6.58 9.60
N ASP A 655 17.43 6.04 9.43
CA ASP A 655 16.16 6.69 9.83
C ASP A 655 16.15 7.06 11.33
N GLN A 656 16.57 6.14 12.21
CA GLN A 656 16.71 6.43 13.65
C GLN A 656 17.70 7.56 13.95
N ALA A 657 18.84 7.60 13.26
CA ALA A 657 19.82 8.67 13.40
C ALA A 657 19.27 10.02 12.87
N MET A 658 18.51 9.99 11.77
CA MET A 658 17.85 11.17 11.19
C MET A 658 16.80 11.73 12.16
N TYR A 659 16.02 10.87 12.79
CA TYR A 659 15.05 11.28 13.82
C TYR A 659 15.75 11.94 15.02
N ALA A 660 16.86 11.38 15.50
CA ALA A 660 17.68 12.02 16.54
C ALA A 660 18.27 13.37 16.09
N ALA A 661 18.61 13.54 14.82
CA ALA A 661 19.04 14.83 14.26
C ALA A 661 17.92 15.88 14.29
N LYS A 662 16.65 15.47 14.08
CA LYS A 662 15.48 16.36 14.22
C LYS A 662 15.29 16.81 15.67
N GLU A 663 15.26 15.86 16.62
CA GLU A 663 15.06 16.14 18.05
C GLU A 663 16.12 17.10 18.62
N GLN A 664 17.38 16.98 18.22
CA GLN A 664 18.46 17.85 18.70
C GLN A 664 18.41 19.30 18.16
N GLY A 665 17.39 19.65 17.36
CA GLY A 665 17.18 21.00 16.84
C GLY A 665 17.44 21.14 15.34
N ARG A 666 17.17 20.09 14.55
CA ARG A 666 17.11 20.08 13.07
C ARG A 666 18.37 20.62 12.36
N ASN A 667 18.32 20.77 11.02
CA ASN A 667 19.37 21.35 10.17
C ASN A 667 20.80 20.80 10.44
N ARG A 668 20.90 19.50 10.69
CA ARG A 668 22.15 18.84 11.12
C ARG A 668 22.19 17.39 10.67
N PHE A 669 23.34 16.77 10.89
CA PHE A 669 23.48 15.33 10.73
C PHE A 669 23.83 14.65 12.04
N GLN A 670 23.48 13.37 12.14
CA GLN A 670 23.79 12.52 13.27
C GLN A 670 24.20 11.13 12.77
N TYR A 671 25.28 10.58 13.32
CA TYR A 671 25.63 9.18 13.14
C TYR A 671 24.76 8.30 14.03
N PHE A 672 24.37 7.13 13.53
CA PHE A 672 23.74 6.10 14.33
C PHE A 672 24.61 5.68 15.52
N THR A 673 23.96 5.34 16.62
CA THR A 673 24.59 4.69 17.78
C THR A 673 23.59 3.71 18.38
N SER A 674 24.06 2.60 18.94
CA SER A 674 23.17 1.61 19.59
C SER A 674 22.31 2.21 20.71
N ALA A 675 22.81 3.24 21.39
CA ALA A 675 22.07 3.99 22.42
C ALA A 675 20.82 4.70 21.86
N MET A 676 20.85 5.18 20.59
CA MET A 676 19.66 5.74 19.94
C MET A 676 18.58 4.68 19.71
N GLN A 677 18.99 3.46 19.30
CA GLN A 677 18.06 2.35 19.13
C GLN A 677 17.42 1.96 20.47
N GLU A 678 18.21 1.89 21.54
CA GLU A 678 17.70 1.62 22.91
C GLU A 678 16.73 2.71 23.37
N ASN A 679 17.08 3.99 23.20
CA ASN A 679 16.22 5.13 23.55
C ASN A 679 14.91 5.14 22.74
N ALA A 680 14.96 4.89 21.43
CA ALA A 680 13.76 4.81 20.59
C ALA A 680 12.82 3.66 21.02
N ILE A 681 13.38 2.52 21.41
CA ILE A 681 12.63 1.38 21.96
C ILE A 681 12.03 1.76 23.33
N ALA A 682 12.82 2.37 24.22
CA ALA A 682 12.37 2.80 25.54
C ALA A 682 11.24 3.85 25.46
N ARG A 683 11.37 4.85 24.58
CA ARG A 683 10.35 5.88 24.27
C ARG A 683 9.06 5.24 23.76
N ARG A 684 9.15 4.27 22.85
CA ARG A 684 7.99 3.52 22.34
C ARG A 684 7.25 2.75 23.44
N TYR A 685 7.98 2.08 24.34
CA TYR A 685 7.36 1.42 25.50
C TYR A 685 6.71 2.44 26.43
N MET A 686 7.43 3.51 26.79
CA MET A 686 6.92 4.58 27.64
C MET A 686 5.62 5.18 27.09
N THR A 687 5.55 5.44 25.78
CA THR A 687 4.34 5.95 25.09
C THR A 687 3.16 4.98 25.22
N ASN A 688 3.41 3.68 25.05
CA ASN A 688 2.37 2.64 25.16
C ASN A 688 1.87 2.41 26.60
N ASP A 689 2.71 2.69 27.59
CA ASP A 689 2.36 2.55 29.00
C ASP A 689 1.67 3.82 29.52
N LEU A 690 2.12 5.00 29.08
CA LEU A 690 1.52 6.30 29.37
C LEU A 690 0.05 6.37 28.90
N ARG A 691 -0.26 5.85 27.70
CA ARG A 691 -1.64 5.67 27.19
C ARG A 691 -2.57 4.88 28.12
N LYS A 692 -2.01 4.04 29.00
CA LYS A 692 -2.77 3.21 29.95
C LYS A 692 -2.71 3.77 31.38
N ALA A 693 -1.85 4.75 31.65
CA ALA A 693 -1.56 5.23 33.00
C ALA A 693 -2.77 5.93 33.62
N LEU A 694 -3.44 6.79 32.85
CA LEU A 694 -4.64 7.52 33.30
C LEU A 694 -5.80 6.56 33.60
N ALA A 695 -6.10 5.65 32.67
CA ALA A 695 -7.17 4.64 32.82
C ALA A 695 -6.87 3.51 33.84
N LYS A 696 -5.73 3.57 34.54
CA LYS A 696 -5.30 2.62 35.57
C LYS A 696 -4.92 3.31 36.88
N ASP A 697 -5.31 4.57 37.06
CA ASP A 697 -5.06 5.37 38.27
C ASP A 697 -3.57 5.38 38.69
N GLN A 698 -2.65 5.44 37.72
CA GLN A 698 -1.20 5.36 37.99
C GLN A 698 -0.55 6.71 38.29
N PHE A 699 -1.26 7.82 38.11
CA PHE A 699 -0.76 9.15 38.45
C PHE A 699 -1.12 9.51 39.89
N ILE A 700 -0.20 10.21 40.56
CA ILE A 700 -0.38 10.73 41.92
C ILE A 700 0.19 12.15 41.98
N LEU A 701 -0.42 13.03 42.78
CA LEU A 701 0.09 14.38 43.03
C LEU A 701 0.94 14.42 44.29
N PHE A 702 2.11 15.01 44.17
CA PHE A 702 2.96 15.41 45.29
C PHE A 702 2.89 16.94 45.40
N TYR A 703 3.06 17.48 46.60
CA TYR A 703 2.88 18.90 46.88
C TYR A 703 4.15 19.47 47.52
N GLN A 704 4.65 20.59 47.01
CA GLN A 704 5.81 21.29 47.58
C GLN A 704 5.39 22.62 48.21
N PRO A 705 5.81 22.95 49.44
CA PRO A 705 5.36 24.17 50.11
C PRO A 705 6.08 25.41 49.58
N ILE A 706 5.32 26.48 49.38
CA ILE A 706 5.83 27.82 49.09
C ILE A 706 5.68 28.68 50.35
N ILE A 707 6.80 29.19 50.84
CA ILE A 707 6.91 29.94 52.09
C ILE A 707 6.91 31.43 51.81
N GLU A 708 6.13 32.19 52.58
CA GLU A 708 6.24 33.66 52.58
C GLU A 708 7.46 34.08 53.41
N LEU A 709 8.44 34.69 52.77
CA LEU A 709 9.74 35.00 53.40
C LEU A 709 9.62 36.03 54.54
N ALA A 710 8.59 36.87 54.52
CA ALA A 710 8.33 37.87 55.56
C ALA A 710 7.77 37.28 56.86
N THR A 711 7.09 36.12 56.81
CA THR A 711 6.40 35.53 57.98
C THR A 711 6.90 34.13 58.36
N GLY A 712 7.58 33.42 57.46
CA GLY A 712 8.01 32.03 57.67
C GLY A 712 6.88 31.00 57.61
N ASN A 713 5.71 31.40 57.09
CA ASN A 713 4.52 30.55 56.98
C ASN A 713 4.39 29.92 55.59
N ILE A 714 3.86 28.69 55.54
CA ILE A 714 3.45 28.05 54.29
C ILE A 714 2.17 28.74 53.80
N VAL A 715 2.24 29.43 52.67
CA VAL A 715 1.11 30.20 52.11
C VAL A 715 0.53 29.60 50.83
N LYS A 716 1.31 28.78 50.12
CA LYS A 716 0.86 28.07 48.91
C LYS A 716 1.46 26.66 48.84
N ALA A 717 0.93 25.83 47.94
CA ALA A 717 1.55 24.58 47.52
C ALA A 717 1.64 24.50 45.99
N GLU A 718 2.76 24.02 45.45
CA GLU A 718 2.84 23.62 44.05
C GLU A 718 2.44 22.14 43.89
N ALA A 719 1.49 21.88 42.99
CA ALA A 719 1.01 20.54 42.66
C ALA A 719 1.87 19.91 41.55
N LEU A 720 2.63 18.90 41.93
CA LEU A 720 3.65 18.25 41.11
C LEU A 720 3.28 16.79 40.83
N ILE A 721 2.89 16.51 39.58
CA ILE A 721 2.53 15.15 39.13
C ILE A 721 3.71 14.17 39.28
N ARG A 722 3.41 12.93 39.65
CA ARG A 722 4.32 11.78 39.59
C ARG A 722 3.59 10.59 38.97
N TRP A 723 4.32 9.72 38.27
CA TRP A 723 3.76 8.50 37.70
C TRP A 723 4.27 7.27 38.44
N GLN A 724 3.38 6.56 39.10
CA GLN A 724 3.66 5.31 39.82
C GLN A 724 3.49 4.12 38.88
N HIS A 725 4.52 3.84 38.08
CA HIS A 725 4.52 2.72 37.15
C HIS A 725 4.73 1.38 37.87
N PRO A 726 3.90 0.34 37.65
CA PRO A 726 3.95 -0.92 38.41
C PRO A 726 5.29 -1.67 38.31
N GLU A 727 6.01 -1.54 37.20
CA GLU A 727 7.30 -2.21 36.99
C GLU A 727 8.52 -1.30 37.18
N ARG A 728 8.34 0.03 37.06
CA ARG A 728 9.46 1.00 37.08
C ARG A 728 9.52 1.84 38.37
N GLY A 729 8.51 1.73 39.23
CA GLY A 729 8.37 2.58 40.41
C GLY A 729 7.96 4.00 40.03
N LEU A 730 8.51 4.99 40.73
CA LEU A 730 8.17 6.39 40.53
C LEU A 730 8.97 6.97 39.34
N VAL A 731 8.30 7.22 38.21
CA VAL A 731 8.89 7.79 36.99
C VAL A 731 8.91 9.32 37.09
N SER A 732 10.01 9.95 36.62
CA SER A 732 10.18 11.40 36.65
C SER A 732 9.29 12.10 35.62
N PRO A 733 8.68 13.26 35.92
CA PRO A 733 7.97 14.07 34.92
C PRO A 733 8.81 14.38 33.68
N LEU A 734 10.11 14.62 33.86
CA LEU A 734 11.05 14.88 32.76
C LEU A 734 11.12 13.71 31.74
N ASP A 735 10.81 12.49 32.15
CA ASP A 735 10.86 11.30 31.28
C ASP A 735 9.57 11.09 30.47
N PHE A 736 8.43 11.69 30.87
CA PHE A 736 7.12 11.41 30.28
C PHE A 736 6.32 12.64 29.84
N ILE A 737 6.56 13.84 30.36
CA ILE A 737 5.81 15.05 29.98
C ILE A 737 6.07 15.41 28.51
N ALA A 738 7.32 15.42 28.05
CA ALA A 738 7.64 15.66 26.63
C ALA A 738 6.95 14.65 25.69
N ILE A 739 6.83 13.38 26.13
CA ILE A 739 6.09 12.34 25.39
C ILE A 739 4.59 12.64 25.39
N ALA A 740 4.03 13.09 26.52
CA ALA A 740 2.62 13.48 26.62
C ALA A 740 2.28 14.68 25.73
N GLU A 741 3.18 15.65 25.62
CA GLU A 741 3.04 16.85 24.78
C GLU A 741 3.03 16.49 23.29
N GLU A 742 4.06 15.79 22.81
CA GLU A 742 4.15 15.37 21.39
C GLU A 742 2.98 14.48 20.94
N THR A 743 2.40 13.72 21.86
CA THR A 743 1.28 12.79 21.57
C THR A 743 -0.09 13.39 21.86
N GLY A 744 -0.17 14.62 22.35
CA GLY A 744 -1.41 15.30 22.75
C GLY A 744 -2.06 14.79 24.05
N MET A 745 -1.50 13.74 24.68
CA MET A 745 -1.99 13.19 25.96
C MET A 745 -1.82 14.14 27.14
N ILE A 746 -1.02 15.21 27.00
CA ILE A 746 -0.84 16.23 28.04
C ILE A 746 -2.16 16.94 28.41
N ASN A 747 -3.14 17.00 27.50
CA ASN A 747 -4.45 17.59 27.78
C ASN A 747 -5.21 16.76 28.83
N ASP A 748 -5.44 15.48 28.56
CA ASP A 748 -6.15 14.56 29.48
C ASP A 748 -5.44 14.44 30.84
N ILE A 749 -4.09 14.47 30.83
CA ILE A 749 -3.27 14.47 32.05
C ILE A 749 -3.44 15.79 32.81
N GLY A 750 -3.41 16.93 32.13
CA GLY A 750 -3.54 18.25 32.74
C GLY A 750 -4.93 18.48 33.37
N ASP A 751 -6.00 18.02 32.72
CA ASP A 751 -7.36 18.08 33.27
C ASP A 751 -7.51 17.18 34.51
N TRP A 752 -6.88 15.99 34.50
CA TRP A 752 -6.81 15.14 35.69
C TRP A 752 -6.00 15.78 36.83
N VAL A 753 -4.85 16.41 36.53
CA VAL A 753 -4.05 17.15 37.52
C VAL A 753 -4.89 18.27 38.14
N PHE A 754 -5.56 19.07 37.32
CA PHE A 754 -6.45 20.14 37.77
C PHE A 754 -7.55 19.61 38.70
N GLN A 755 -8.27 18.55 38.31
CA GLN A 755 -9.33 17.98 39.13
C GLN A 755 -8.82 17.47 40.48
N GLN A 756 -7.68 16.76 40.52
CA GLN A 756 -7.12 16.26 41.79
C GLN A 756 -6.63 17.40 42.69
N ALA A 757 -5.94 18.37 42.11
CA ALA A 757 -5.40 19.55 42.80
C ALA A 757 -6.51 20.40 43.44
N VAL A 758 -7.54 20.76 42.68
CA VAL A 758 -8.64 21.61 43.16
C VAL A 758 -9.48 20.90 44.23
N ASN A 759 -9.69 19.58 44.13
CA ASN A 759 -10.33 18.79 45.18
C ASN A 759 -9.51 18.80 46.49
N GLN A 760 -8.19 18.62 46.42
CA GLN A 760 -7.31 18.67 47.58
C GLN A 760 -7.25 20.08 48.20
N LEU A 761 -7.24 21.13 47.37
CA LEU A 761 -7.28 22.52 47.80
C LEU A 761 -8.56 22.87 48.57
N SER A 762 -9.72 22.37 48.12
CA SER A 762 -10.99 22.52 48.85
C SER A 762 -10.88 21.93 50.27
N LEU A 763 -10.27 20.76 50.42
CA LEU A 763 -10.07 20.13 51.73
C LEU A 763 -9.16 20.98 52.64
N TRP A 764 -8.07 21.53 52.09
CA TRP A 764 -7.13 22.34 52.88
C TRP A 764 -7.67 23.72 53.25
N ARG A 765 -8.42 24.40 52.38
CA ARG A 765 -9.08 25.68 52.73
C ARG A 765 -10.18 25.51 53.78
N GLN A 766 -10.82 24.32 53.86
CA GLN A 766 -11.78 23.98 54.92
C GLN A 766 -11.13 23.62 56.26
N ASN A 767 -10.03 22.86 56.25
CA ASN A 767 -9.41 22.32 57.46
C ASN A 767 -8.32 23.20 58.10
N HIS A 768 -7.65 24.06 57.31
CA HIS A 768 -6.49 24.84 57.78
C HIS A 768 -6.68 26.35 57.57
N TYR A 769 -6.39 26.85 56.36
CA TYR A 769 -6.34 28.28 56.07
C TYR A 769 -7.27 28.66 54.92
N SER A 770 -8.27 29.49 55.21
CA SER A 770 -9.22 29.99 54.20
C SER A 770 -8.60 30.82 53.07
N SER A 771 -7.33 31.23 53.19
CA SER A 771 -6.56 31.99 52.19
C SER A 771 -5.44 31.19 51.50
N PHE A 772 -5.42 29.86 51.65
CA PHE A 772 -4.39 29.01 51.02
C PHE A 772 -4.56 28.96 49.50
N GLN A 773 -3.46 29.03 48.77
CA GLN A 773 -3.44 28.98 47.29
C GLN A 773 -2.72 27.72 46.79
N MET A 774 -3.04 27.27 45.58
CA MET A 774 -2.36 26.16 44.91
C MET A 774 -1.86 26.57 43.53
N SER A 775 -0.61 26.24 43.24
CA SER A 775 0.03 26.39 41.93
C SER A 775 -0.12 25.11 41.11
N ILE A 776 -0.48 25.24 39.83
CA ILE A 776 -0.52 24.13 38.86
C ILE A 776 0.19 24.54 37.58
N ASN A 777 1.17 23.73 37.16
CA ASN A 777 1.87 23.86 35.89
C ASN A 777 0.98 23.49 34.70
N VAL A 778 0.95 24.34 33.68
CA VAL A 778 0.21 24.11 32.43
C VAL A 778 1.16 24.16 31.23
N SER A 779 1.20 23.04 30.48
CA SER A 779 2.03 22.91 29.28
C SER A 779 1.65 23.95 28.20
N PRO A 780 2.61 24.51 27.43
CA PRO A 780 2.32 25.33 26.26
C PRO A 780 1.39 24.64 25.25
N VAL A 781 1.53 23.32 25.07
CA VAL A 781 0.67 22.53 24.17
C VAL A 781 -0.77 22.48 24.70
N GLN A 782 -0.95 22.28 26.01
CA GLN A 782 -2.26 22.30 26.66
C GLN A 782 -2.88 23.70 26.62
N PHE A 783 -2.08 24.75 26.81
CA PHE A 783 -2.55 26.13 26.76
C PHE A 783 -3.02 26.52 25.35
N CYS A 784 -2.29 26.12 24.31
CA CYS A 784 -2.63 26.36 22.91
C CYS A 784 -3.73 25.42 22.35
N ALA A 785 -4.00 24.28 22.99
CA ALA A 785 -5.07 23.37 22.58
C ALA A 785 -6.44 24.04 22.70
N ASN A 786 -7.42 23.57 21.92
CA ASN A 786 -8.78 24.11 21.90
C ASN A 786 -9.64 23.63 23.10
N SER A 787 -8.99 23.18 24.18
CA SER A 787 -9.59 22.82 25.47
C SER A 787 -10.23 24.05 26.11
N ASP A 788 -11.48 23.88 26.52
CA ASP A 788 -12.34 24.96 27.00
C ASP A 788 -12.13 25.17 28.51
N LEU A 789 -11.56 26.33 28.88
CA LEU A 789 -11.37 26.71 30.29
C LEU A 789 -12.71 26.79 31.07
N HIS A 790 -13.84 26.78 30.37
CA HIS A 790 -15.17 26.70 30.95
C HIS A 790 -15.34 25.50 31.92
N GLU A 791 -14.77 24.32 31.64
CA GLU A 791 -14.85 23.17 32.55
C GLU A 791 -14.11 23.43 33.87
N TRP A 792 -12.98 24.13 33.81
CA TRP A 792 -12.21 24.52 34.99
C TRP A 792 -12.99 25.53 35.85
N PHE A 793 -13.61 26.52 35.20
CA PHE A 793 -14.46 27.51 35.87
C PHE A 793 -15.71 26.87 36.50
N GLU A 794 -16.37 25.91 35.84
CA GLU A 794 -17.49 25.17 36.43
C GLU A 794 -17.06 24.34 37.64
N CYS A 795 -15.89 23.68 37.59
CA CYS A 795 -15.36 22.91 38.70
C CYS A 795 -15.12 23.78 39.95
N LEU A 796 -14.47 24.94 39.80
CA LEU A 796 -14.22 25.89 40.89
C LEU A 796 -15.54 26.40 41.50
N ASN A 797 -16.52 26.76 40.66
CA ASN A 797 -17.84 27.18 41.11
C ASN A 797 -18.58 26.07 41.88
N ASN A 798 -18.55 24.83 41.39
CA ASN A 798 -19.18 23.68 42.05
C ASN A 798 -18.58 23.39 43.45
N LEU A 799 -17.29 23.65 43.62
CA LEU A 799 -16.58 23.49 44.91
C LEU A 799 -16.63 24.75 45.79
N ASN A 800 -17.30 25.83 45.34
CA ASN A 800 -17.34 27.15 45.98
C ASN A 800 -15.94 27.74 46.27
N LEU A 801 -14.96 27.45 45.40
CA LEU A 801 -13.62 28.02 45.48
C LEU A 801 -13.56 29.34 44.69
N PRO A 802 -13.10 30.44 45.29
CA PRO A 802 -12.84 31.68 44.56
C PRO A 802 -11.65 31.49 43.59
N GLY A 803 -11.59 32.28 42.51
CA GLY A 803 -10.49 32.22 41.55
C GLY A 803 -9.10 32.37 42.19
N ASP A 804 -8.98 33.21 43.23
CA ASP A 804 -7.75 33.45 44.01
C ASP A 804 -7.17 32.21 44.69
N ALA A 805 -7.92 31.09 44.72
CA ALA A 805 -7.45 29.79 45.17
C ALA A 805 -6.32 29.25 44.29
N LEU A 806 -6.39 29.54 42.99
CA LEU A 806 -5.60 28.86 41.99
C LEU A 806 -4.61 29.82 41.33
N ILE A 807 -3.39 29.35 41.17
CA ILE A 807 -2.33 29.97 40.41
C ILE A 807 -2.02 29.03 39.24
N VAL A 808 -2.17 29.52 38.02
CA VAL A 808 -1.78 28.81 36.81
C VAL A 808 -0.35 29.22 36.46
N GLU A 809 0.55 28.25 36.43
CA GLU A 809 1.96 28.46 36.12
C GLU A 809 2.23 28.13 34.65
N ILE A 810 2.80 29.10 33.94
CA ILE A 810 3.13 29.00 32.50
C ILE A 810 4.60 29.36 32.28
N THR A 811 5.27 28.69 31.34
CA THR A 811 6.68 28.94 31.06
C THR A 811 6.89 30.23 30.23
N GLU A 812 8.07 30.84 30.38
CA GLU A 812 8.48 32.05 29.64
C GLU A 812 8.25 31.94 28.11
N GLY A 813 8.51 30.76 27.53
CA GLY A 813 8.38 30.51 26.09
C GLY A 813 6.97 30.73 25.53
N LEU A 814 5.93 30.39 26.30
CA LEU A 814 4.53 30.55 25.86
C LEU A 814 4.18 32.02 25.57
N LEU A 815 4.77 32.98 26.30
CA LEU A 815 4.53 34.40 26.08
C LEU A 815 5.24 34.94 24.82
N MET A 816 6.34 34.31 24.39
CA MET A 816 7.07 34.69 23.18
C MET A 816 6.35 34.22 21.91
N GLU A 817 5.64 33.09 21.99
CA GLU A 817 4.80 32.54 20.92
C GLU A 817 3.33 32.99 21.00
N ALA A 818 3.01 33.97 21.87
CA ALA A 818 1.65 34.37 22.21
C ALA A 818 0.86 34.90 20.99
N ASN A 819 0.03 34.01 20.44
CA ASN A 819 -0.98 34.33 19.44
C ASN A 819 -2.25 34.93 20.10
N HIS A 820 -3.29 35.20 19.29
CA HIS A 820 -4.55 35.74 19.80
C HIS A 820 -5.25 34.78 20.78
N LEU A 821 -5.21 33.46 20.57
CA LEU A 821 -5.83 32.47 21.47
C LEU A 821 -5.18 32.47 22.86
N VAL A 822 -3.84 32.53 22.93
CA VAL A 822 -3.10 32.64 24.19
C VAL A 822 -3.49 33.92 24.93
N THR A 823 -3.62 35.04 24.21
CA THR A 823 -4.05 36.32 24.78
C THR A 823 -5.47 36.23 25.36
N ASP A 824 -6.42 35.65 24.61
CA ASP A 824 -7.82 35.55 25.02
C ASP A 824 -8.00 34.61 26.22
N LYS A 825 -7.23 33.51 26.29
CA LYS A 825 -7.22 32.60 27.46
C LYS A 825 -6.65 33.27 28.72
N LEU A 826 -5.55 34.02 28.62
CA LEU A 826 -5.00 34.77 29.77
C LEU A 826 -6.00 35.82 30.28
N LEU A 827 -6.72 36.50 29.39
CA LEU A 827 -7.80 37.40 29.78
C LEU A 827 -8.96 36.66 30.47
N ALA A 828 -9.35 35.48 29.97
CA ALA A 828 -10.39 34.67 30.60
C ALA A 828 -10.02 34.18 32.01
N LEU A 829 -8.77 33.75 32.24
CA LEU A 829 -8.28 33.38 33.57
C LEU A 829 -8.37 34.56 34.55
N ARG A 830 -7.88 35.74 34.14
CA ARG A 830 -7.97 36.97 34.94
C ARG A 830 -9.41 37.39 35.21
N ASP A 831 -10.30 37.30 34.22
CA ASP A 831 -11.71 37.69 34.38
C ASP A 831 -12.48 36.71 35.29
N ALA A 832 -12.01 35.46 35.42
CA ALA A 832 -12.43 34.50 36.45
C ALA A 832 -11.75 34.71 37.83
N GLY A 833 -10.81 35.64 37.93
CA GLY A 833 -10.04 35.94 39.15
C GLY A 833 -8.95 34.90 39.48
N ILE A 834 -8.56 34.05 38.53
CA ILE A 834 -7.47 33.08 38.69
C ILE A 834 -6.14 33.79 38.49
N ASN A 835 -5.19 33.55 39.40
CA ASN A 835 -3.88 34.18 39.32
C ASN A 835 -2.97 33.48 38.30
N VAL A 836 -2.05 34.23 37.69
CA VAL A 836 -1.07 33.67 36.74
C VAL A 836 0.35 33.89 37.23
N ALA A 837 1.15 32.82 37.23
CA ALA A 837 2.58 32.84 37.49
C ALA A 837 3.38 32.58 36.20
N LEU A 838 4.46 33.34 36.00
CA LEU A 838 5.43 33.08 34.96
C LEU A 838 6.60 32.26 35.53
N ASP A 839 6.84 31.10 34.95
CA ASP A 839 7.83 30.11 35.38
C ASP A 839 9.09 30.09 34.48
N ASP A 840 10.16 29.47 35.00
CA ASP A 840 11.51 29.38 34.40
C ASP A 840 12.15 30.74 34.05
N PHE A 841 11.75 31.83 34.73
CA PHE A 841 12.07 33.19 34.28
C PHE A 841 13.57 33.51 34.28
N GLY A 842 14.06 34.00 33.13
CA GLY A 842 15.45 34.41 32.93
C GLY A 842 16.29 33.39 32.17
N THR A 843 15.75 32.19 31.93
CA THR A 843 16.38 31.18 31.06
C THR A 843 16.18 31.47 29.57
N GLY A 844 15.19 32.32 29.23
CA GLY A 844 14.83 32.70 27.85
C GLY A 844 15.15 34.15 27.44
N TYR A 845 14.59 34.56 26.30
CA TYR A 845 14.73 35.91 25.72
C TYR A 845 13.54 36.82 26.07
N SER A 846 13.27 37.02 27.36
CA SER A 846 12.15 37.83 27.83
C SER A 846 12.12 39.25 27.26
N SER A 847 11.09 39.54 26.46
CA SER A 847 10.74 40.93 26.16
C SER A 847 9.92 41.51 27.31
N LEU A 848 10.50 42.48 28.03
CA LEU A 848 9.84 43.33 29.04
C LEU A 848 8.49 43.91 28.58
N SER A 849 8.25 44.02 27.26
CA SER A 849 6.97 44.45 26.71
C SER A 849 5.83 43.47 26.99
N TYR A 850 6.09 42.15 27.09
CA TYR A 850 5.06 41.14 27.34
C TYR A 850 4.65 41.09 28.82
N LEU A 851 5.61 41.13 29.74
CA LEU A 851 5.36 41.29 31.19
C LEU A 851 4.49 42.51 31.53
N LYS A 852 4.56 43.57 30.72
CA LYS A 852 3.71 44.76 30.87
C LYS A 852 2.36 44.66 30.15
N ARG A 853 2.24 43.77 29.16
CA ARG A 853 1.03 43.61 28.33
C ARG A 853 0.03 42.64 28.93
N PHE A 854 0.51 41.60 29.60
CA PHE A 854 -0.30 40.58 30.26
C PHE A 854 -0.37 40.86 31.77
N ASP A 855 -1.50 40.52 32.39
CA ASP A 855 -1.73 40.66 33.83
C ASP A 855 -1.12 39.42 34.51
N ILE A 856 0.13 39.54 34.96
CA ILE A 856 0.88 38.47 35.62
C ILE A 856 1.03 38.83 37.09
N ASP A 857 0.63 37.95 38.00
CA ASP A 857 0.65 38.19 39.45
C ASP A 857 1.97 37.79 40.10
N TYR A 858 2.56 36.70 39.61
CA TYR A 858 3.76 36.08 40.16
C TYR A 858 4.82 35.82 39.09
N LEU A 859 6.09 35.94 39.49
CA LEU A 859 7.25 35.58 38.68
C LEU A 859 8.12 34.62 39.50
N LYS A 860 8.37 33.42 38.98
CA LYS A 860 9.22 32.40 39.59
C LYS A 860 10.63 32.53 39.01
N ILE A 861 11.62 32.75 39.87
CA ILE A 861 13.04 32.80 39.48
C ILE A 861 13.56 31.36 39.44
N ASP A 862 14.00 30.93 38.26
CA ASP A 862 14.54 29.58 38.05
C ASP A 862 15.68 29.24 39.02
N GLN A 863 15.69 27.97 39.44
CA GLN A 863 16.69 27.39 40.33
C GLN A 863 18.14 27.56 39.84
N SER A 864 18.43 27.74 38.54
CA SER A 864 19.82 27.90 38.08
C SER A 864 20.49 29.17 38.62
N PHE A 865 19.73 30.26 38.77
CA PHE A 865 20.19 31.49 39.41
C PHE A 865 20.28 31.34 40.93
N VAL A 866 19.29 30.71 41.55
CA VAL A 866 19.22 30.58 43.02
C VAL A 866 20.29 29.63 43.56
N ARG A 867 20.60 28.55 42.84
CA ARG A 867 21.53 27.49 43.27
C ARG A 867 22.95 28.00 43.53
N ASN A 868 23.38 29.03 42.80
CA ASN A 868 24.75 29.57 42.88
C ASN A 868 24.89 30.82 43.76
N LEU A 869 23.79 31.35 44.33
CA LEU A 869 23.77 32.58 45.12
C LEU A 869 24.83 32.59 46.22
N LYS A 870 25.72 33.58 46.12
CA LYS A 870 26.74 33.92 47.11
C LYS A 870 26.86 35.45 47.21
N PRO A 871 27.39 35.99 48.33
CA PRO A 871 27.70 37.41 48.41
C PRO A 871 28.59 37.85 47.24
N LEU A 872 28.21 38.92 46.55
CA LEU A 872 28.91 39.47 45.37
C LEU A 872 28.96 38.54 44.13
N SER A 873 28.08 37.54 44.02
CA SER A 873 27.92 36.75 42.78
C SER A 873 27.17 37.50 41.69
N GLU A 874 27.42 37.18 40.42
CA GLU A 874 26.65 37.71 39.29
C GLU A 874 25.17 37.26 39.37
N ASP A 875 24.92 36.02 39.80
CA ASP A 875 23.57 35.49 40.00
C ASP A 875 22.76 36.29 41.04
N LEU A 876 23.40 36.76 42.12
CA LEU A 876 22.74 37.61 43.12
C LEU A 876 22.34 38.98 42.51
N ILE A 877 23.21 39.57 41.70
CA ILE A 877 22.94 40.85 41.02
C ILE A 877 21.77 40.68 40.03
N LEU A 878 21.70 39.55 39.32
CA LEU A 878 20.58 39.22 38.43
C LEU A 878 19.28 39.02 39.22
N CYS A 879 19.30 38.25 40.31
CA CYS A 879 18.14 38.08 41.19
C CYS A 879 17.64 39.41 41.77
N GLU A 880 18.54 40.27 42.28
CA GLU A 880 18.18 41.62 42.75
C GLU A 880 17.53 42.47 41.64
N ALA A 881 18.08 42.43 40.41
CA ALA A 881 17.52 43.15 39.27
C ALA A 881 16.12 42.63 38.88
N ILE A 882 15.91 41.32 38.88
CA ILE A 882 14.62 40.68 38.60
C ILE A 882 13.58 41.04 39.67
N ILE A 883 13.94 40.96 40.95
CA ILE A 883 13.05 41.32 42.07
C ILE A 883 12.63 42.79 41.98
N VAL A 884 13.59 43.70 41.81
CA VAL A 884 13.31 45.14 41.67
C VAL A 884 12.45 45.42 40.44
N MET A 885 12.70 44.75 39.31
CA MET A 885 11.87 44.87 38.10
C MET A 885 10.42 44.43 38.34
N ALA A 886 10.21 43.22 38.87
CA ALA A 886 8.90 42.66 39.13
C ALA A 886 8.08 43.56 40.06
N HIS A 887 8.68 44.01 41.16
CA HIS A 887 8.05 44.94 42.11
C HIS A 887 7.69 46.30 41.50
N LYS A 888 8.46 46.79 40.51
CA LYS A 888 8.10 48.02 39.77
C LYS A 888 6.95 47.84 38.79
N LEU A 889 6.67 46.61 38.37
CA LEU A 889 5.51 46.25 37.57
C LEU A 889 4.28 45.85 38.42
N GLY A 890 4.46 45.66 39.74
CA GLY A 890 3.41 45.22 40.67
C GLY A 890 3.33 43.70 40.85
N ILE A 891 4.27 42.96 40.26
CA ILE A 891 4.35 41.50 40.24
C ILE A 891 5.11 41.02 41.48
N LYS A 892 4.63 39.96 42.15
CA LYS A 892 5.32 39.32 43.29
C LYS A 892 6.33 38.29 42.82
N VAL A 893 7.35 38.01 43.62
CA VAL A 893 8.44 37.10 43.24
C VAL A 893 8.52 35.86 44.13
N ILE A 894 8.68 34.71 43.49
CA ILE A 894 8.93 33.42 44.12
C ILE A 894 10.34 32.98 43.70
N ALA A 895 11.21 32.62 44.64
CA ALA A 895 12.52 32.06 44.34
C ALA A 895 12.53 30.53 44.48
N GLU A 896 12.91 29.82 43.43
CA GLU A 896 12.94 28.36 43.41
C GLU A 896 14.29 27.75 43.81
N GLY A 897 14.33 26.46 44.10
CA GLY A 897 15.60 25.75 44.33
C GLY A 897 16.37 26.22 45.58
N VAL A 898 15.70 26.84 46.57
CA VAL A 898 16.35 27.24 47.83
C VAL A 898 16.71 26.00 48.65
N GLU A 899 18.01 25.68 48.72
CA GLU A 899 18.55 24.51 49.43
C GLU A 899 19.22 24.87 50.77
N THR A 900 19.62 26.13 50.97
CA THR A 900 20.45 26.57 52.13
C THR A 900 19.93 27.84 52.79
N GLN A 901 20.19 27.97 54.10
CA GLN A 901 19.86 29.19 54.86
C GLN A 901 20.61 30.44 54.35
N GLU A 902 21.79 30.29 53.74
CA GLU A 902 22.54 31.40 53.14
C GLU A 902 21.79 31.98 51.92
N GLN A 903 21.31 31.11 51.01
CA GLN A 903 20.45 31.50 49.89
C GLN A 903 19.19 32.22 50.39
N GLN A 904 18.51 31.67 51.40
CA GLN A 904 17.33 32.30 52.01
C GLN A 904 17.64 33.72 52.54
N GLN A 905 18.73 33.90 53.28
CA GLN A 905 19.12 35.20 53.83
C GLN A 905 19.45 36.22 52.74
N LEU A 906 20.11 35.80 51.65
CA LEU A 906 20.39 36.66 50.51
C LEU A 906 19.09 37.08 49.79
N LEU A 907 18.16 36.16 49.58
CA LEU A 907 16.85 36.44 48.97
C LEU A 907 15.98 37.37 49.83
N VAL A 908 15.99 37.20 51.15
CA VAL A 908 15.35 38.13 52.10
C VAL A 908 16.00 39.52 52.03
N GLY A 909 17.33 39.57 51.94
CA GLY A 909 18.09 40.83 51.78
C GLY A 909 17.79 41.55 50.46
N ALA A 910 17.58 40.81 49.38
CA ALA A 910 17.15 41.31 48.07
C ALA A 910 15.67 41.71 48.02
N GLY A 911 14.87 41.35 49.03
CA GLY A 911 13.45 41.69 49.12
C GLY A 911 12.49 40.71 48.42
N CYS A 912 12.88 39.46 48.20
CA CYS A 912 12.00 38.45 47.59
C CYS A 912 10.77 38.15 48.48
N ASP A 913 9.58 37.97 47.88
CA ASP A 913 8.32 37.79 48.62
C ASP A 913 8.13 36.36 49.13
N CYS A 914 8.46 35.37 48.29
CA CYS A 914 8.21 33.95 48.54
C CYS A 914 9.41 33.09 48.14
N ALA A 915 9.53 31.90 48.74
CA ALA A 915 10.58 30.94 48.42
C ALA A 915 10.08 29.49 48.44
N GLN A 916 10.69 28.67 47.59
CA GLN A 916 10.42 27.24 47.44
C GLN A 916 11.74 26.49 47.27
N GLY A 917 11.85 25.29 47.84
CA GLY A 917 13.04 24.47 47.71
C GLY A 917 13.24 23.46 48.84
N PHE A 918 14.31 22.66 48.71
CA PHE A 918 14.60 21.56 49.62
C PHE A 918 15.04 21.98 51.04
N LEU A 919 15.32 23.27 51.26
CA LEU A 919 15.51 23.83 52.60
C LEU A 919 14.26 23.62 53.49
N TYR A 920 13.07 23.75 52.90
CA TYR A 920 11.79 23.67 53.61
C TYR A 920 11.22 22.25 53.54
N SER A 921 11.00 21.76 52.32
CA SER A 921 10.60 20.37 52.05
C SER A 921 10.83 20.02 50.58
N LYS A 922 11.02 18.73 50.33
CA LYS A 922 10.77 18.15 49.00
C LYS A 922 9.27 18.15 48.71
N ALA A 923 8.89 17.90 47.46
CA ALA A 923 7.51 17.56 47.14
C ALA A 923 7.13 16.24 47.87
N VAL A 924 5.98 16.22 48.56
CA VAL A 924 5.51 15.10 49.41
C VAL A 924 4.03 14.76 49.15
N PRO A 925 3.55 13.55 49.45
CA PRO A 925 2.13 13.21 49.36
C PRO A 925 1.25 14.11 50.24
N ALA A 926 -0.03 14.28 49.88
CA ALA A 926 -0.98 15.14 50.61
C ALA A 926 -1.01 14.91 52.14
N THR A 927 -1.00 13.65 52.57
CA THR A 927 -1.00 13.28 54.00
C THR A 927 0.25 13.69 54.76
N GLU A 928 1.40 13.77 54.08
CA GLU A 928 2.64 14.29 54.67
C GLU A 928 2.66 15.82 54.64
N PHE A 929 2.10 16.42 53.59
CA PHE A 929 1.93 17.88 53.48
C PHE A 929 1.04 18.45 54.60
N GLU A 930 -0.05 17.76 54.96
CA GLU A 930 -0.94 18.14 56.06
C GLU A 930 -0.22 18.17 57.42
N LEU A 931 0.79 17.32 57.62
CA LEU A 931 1.65 17.37 58.81
C LEU A 931 2.56 18.60 58.81
N LEU A 932 3.05 19.04 57.64
CA LEU A 932 3.83 20.28 57.52
C LEU A 932 2.97 21.51 57.81
N LEU A 933 1.72 21.55 57.31
CA LEU A 933 0.76 22.62 57.60
C LEU A 933 0.41 22.73 59.09
N ALA A 934 0.51 21.64 59.86
CA ALA A 934 0.25 21.62 61.29
C ALA A 934 1.43 22.14 62.15
N VAL A 935 2.63 22.28 61.59
CA VAL A 935 3.82 22.76 62.31
C VAL A 935 4.05 24.24 62.01
N GLU A 936 3.42 25.11 62.81
CA GLU A 936 3.63 26.57 62.75
C GLU A 936 5.05 26.97 63.19
N LYS A 937 6.03 26.90 62.26
CA LYS A 937 7.05 27.94 61.93
C LYS A 937 8.31 27.36 61.28
N TYR A 938 8.67 27.94 60.13
CA TYR A 938 10.02 27.91 59.57
C TYR A 938 10.63 29.32 59.64
N ALA A 939 10.97 29.76 60.85
CA ALA A 939 11.53 31.08 61.15
C ALA A 939 12.96 30.98 61.71
#